data_AF-A0A9P0KUI2-F1
#
_entry.id   AF-A0A9P0KUI2-F1
#
_cell.length_a   1.000
_cell.length_b   1.000
_cell.length_c   1.000
_cell.angle_alpha   90.00
_cell.angle_beta   90.00
_cell.angle_gamma   90.00
#
_symmetry.space_group_name_H-M   'P 1'
#
loop_
_entity.id
_entity.type
_entity.pdbx_description
1 polymer ?
#
loop_
_entity_poly.entity_id
_entity_poly.type
_entity_poly.pdbx_seq_one_letter_code
_entity_poly.pdbx_strand_id
1 'polypeptide(L)'
;MASARCTPFRPHDFIYDPIFTVSGPADHYKAAIAAKMSTAKFQICPIFPNMFSDLPSRPRVQYVRRRPTLKAPPPFKRRLPSEPTDPRLQRQPDVLGKDRLKFFCPIINFPTKEALPYVAFQTYKIERIPKKEKIKKAATAKTLTFDVGTETDYRESGAQTDPWEPPYVVVGDGDPEVLKLEFLKWGSGLPAGVREVQLIERARMKAAWEKVIQPNVNDENSLVQFRDYLEALERDEWAFREQEIAEVQELRLQLLENMLDEIHEKSHTRTEMKMNSFIERQNALKEEKLSKIRKQAAREMRKLEAQKRGFNPRYHRVNIIDEHADKKSEIYGPYLRHGEHPKRWHQVIDEKMKQYRAQFIGVENFSTLPGWLEIATKKWRKELNKRTVQKGLCIKETKWTAPVLKELHEELKNLHKDVDERPLALRTKVEIPIPEPATPEIEGVPPEEDKQYQAVVLLQKIIRGRAEQMLIYEGRDTCKELIQELKYSVGLLKKDKGIRSKEKQKVKLQQREESIQLNMVQRLQGMLGKLQGVVVGTLLDFLNKELRRLLEERKAHAMCLVNERERYIREAAEAGRRQKELRRRREHDEMFKQIVKVTQDSVDVYLQDITTEGMEFASKEEATEYITKLVRKIERDTDEAYSKRSEISIDEQDELIADMVHHFVLPDVQKKIVRQRIAAKQKQKLKTVHDTIYTRFETFQKPAPREPEPIDIVTDILNEVQSQAIRIVEEHPEEEPAADITIDKISYGEQTDDVIEHRELHYDEMLEMYLDELAHETNEYQVQDDTAVDDVTAFQLAFEERDSEFPYTSDGLETITEVDDSDVKTGET
;
A
#
# COMPACT_ATOMS: atom_id res chain seq x y z
N MET A 1 19.85 67.09 -17.15
CA MET A 1 19.29 65.94 -16.37
C MET A 1 19.30 64.72 -17.27
N ALA A 2 19.70 63.55 -16.77
CA ALA A 2 19.79 62.35 -17.60
C ALA A 2 18.39 61.77 -17.88
N SER A 3 18.19 61.29 -19.11
CA SER A 3 16.94 60.62 -19.52
C SER A 3 16.58 59.47 -18.57
N ALA A 4 15.31 59.38 -18.20
CA ALA A 4 14.80 58.24 -17.43
C ALA A 4 14.91 56.98 -18.31
N ARG A 5 15.82 56.08 -17.95
CA ARG A 5 15.94 54.77 -18.62
C ARG A 5 14.64 54.00 -18.41
N CYS A 6 13.80 53.91 -19.45
CA CYS A 6 12.66 53.01 -19.47
C CYS A 6 13.16 51.57 -19.28
N THR A 7 12.94 51.00 -18.10
CA THR A 7 13.07 49.55 -17.90
C THR A 7 11.83 48.89 -18.50
N PRO A 8 11.96 47.83 -19.32
CA PRO A 8 10.83 47.23 -20.04
C PRO A 8 9.81 46.51 -19.14
N PHE A 9 10.13 46.34 -17.86
CA PHE A 9 9.26 45.75 -16.83
C PHE A 9 9.34 46.56 -15.54
N ARG A 10 8.32 46.45 -14.68
CA ARG A 10 8.27 47.08 -13.36
C ARG A 10 9.11 46.27 -12.37
N PRO A 11 9.60 46.87 -11.27
CA PRO A 11 10.50 46.23 -10.33
C PRO A 11 10.12 44.87 -9.75
N HIS A 12 8.85 44.47 -9.75
CA HIS A 12 8.37 43.24 -9.08
C HIS A 12 7.58 42.30 -10.01
N ASP A 13 7.60 42.53 -11.31
CA ASP A 13 6.82 41.72 -12.26
C ASP A 13 7.27 40.24 -12.24
N PHE A 14 8.55 39.97 -12.00
CA PHE A 14 9.08 38.62 -11.74
C PHE A 14 8.47 37.85 -10.53
N ILE A 15 7.65 38.49 -9.70
CA ILE A 15 6.90 37.86 -8.61
C ILE A 15 5.40 37.82 -8.91
N TYR A 16 4.86 38.85 -9.56
CA TYR A 16 3.41 39.08 -9.66
C TYR A 16 2.82 38.87 -11.05
N ASP A 17 3.63 38.90 -12.10
CA ASP A 17 3.19 38.73 -13.49
C ASP A 17 3.45 37.27 -13.92
N PRO A 18 2.40 36.44 -14.14
CA PRO A 18 2.57 35.05 -14.56
C PRO A 18 3.12 34.92 -16.00
N ILE A 19 3.18 36.01 -16.77
CA ILE A 19 3.72 36.05 -18.13
C ILE A 19 5.22 36.41 -18.09
N PHE A 20 5.77 36.84 -16.95
CA PHE A 20 7.18 37.20 -16.82
C PHE A 20 8.11 35.98 -16.89
N THR A 21 8.59 35.68 -18.09
CA THR A 21 9.56 34.63 -18.37
C THR A 21 10.99 35.15 -18.39
N VAL A 22 11.95 34.33 -17.96
CA VAL A 22 13.39 34.65 -18.00
C VAL A 22 14.19 33.46 -18.53
N SER A 23 15.26 33.74 -19.27
CA SER A 23 16.21 32.78 -19.86
C SER A 23 16.80 31.75 -18.89
N GLY A 24 16.84 32.03 -17.60
CA GLY A 24 17.32 31.07 -16.61
C GLY A 24 17.38 31.59 -15.17
N PRO A 25 17.78 30.74 -14.21
CA PRO A 25 17.78 31.08 -12.79
C PRO A 25 18.72 32.25 -12.46
N ALA A 26 19.87 32.36 -13.14
CA ALA A 26 20.81 33.47 -12.94
C ALA A 26 20.18 34.83 -13.29
N ASP A 27 19.40 34.90 -14.37
CA ASP A 27 18.74 36.12 -14.80
C ASP A 27 17.49 36.45 -13.95
N HIS A 28 16.77 35.42 -13.48
CA HIS A 28 15.75 35.59 -12.43
C HIS A 28 16.36 36.16 -11.14
N TYR A 29 17.56 35.72 -10.74
CA TYR A 29 18.29 36.35 -9.62
C TYR A 29 18.70 37.80 -9.92
N LYS A 30 19.11 38.15 -11.14
CA LYS A 30 19.39 39.54 -11.54
C LYS A 30 18.13 40.42 -11.43
N ALA A 31 16.98 39.94 -11.92
CA ALA A 31 15.69 40.62 -11.76
C ALA A 31 15.34 40.82 -10.27
N ALA A 32 15.51 39.79 -9.44
CA ALA A 32 15.30 39.86 -8.00
C ALA A 32 16.27 40.82 -7.26
N ILE A 33 17.48 41.02 -7.77
CA ILE A 33 18.44 42.01 -7.22
C ILE A 33 18.05 43.43 -7.66
N ALA A 34 17.70 43.64 -8.94
CA ALA A 34 17.20 44.93 -9.42
C ALA A 34 15.93 45.39 -8.67
N ALA A 35 15.04 44.44 -8.35
CA ALA A 35 13.88 44.62 -7.49
C ALA A 35 14.22 45.08 -6.06
N LYS A 36 15.24 44.46 -5.44
CA LYS A 36 15.72 44.81 -4.09
C LYS A 36 16.41 46.17 -4.07
N MET A 37 17.12 46.54 -5.13
CA MET A 37 17.80 47.84 -5.24
C MET A 37 16.80 48.99 -5.47
N SER A 38 15.81 48.81 -6.36
CA SER A 38 14.77 49.81 -6.62
C SER A 38 13.80 50.03 -5.46
N THR A 39 13.60 49.03 -4.58
CA THR A 39 12.82 49.19 -3.34
C THR A 39 13.61 49.80 -2.18
N ALA A 40 14.94 49.85 -2.24
CA ALA A 40 15.80 50.42 -1.21
C ALA A 40 15.80 51.97 -1.25
N LYS A 41 14.65 52.59 -0.95
CA LYS A 41 14.53 54.05 -0.86
C LYS A 41 15.24 54.58 0.40
N PHE A 42 16.35 55.29 0.20
CA PHE A 42 17.02 56.05 1.26
C PHE A 42 16.32 57.39 1.47
N GLN A 43 16.17 57.81 2.72
CA GLN A 43 15.73 59.15 3.08
C GLN A 43 16.92 59.97 3.60
N ILE A 44 17.02 61.18 3.09
CA ILE A 44 17.89 62.24 3.59
C ILE A 44 17.25 62.81 4.88
N CYS A 45 17.94 62.69 6.01
CA CYS A 45 17.49 63.20 7.31
C CYS A 45 18.50 64.22 7.86
N PRO A 46 18.10 65.46 8.20
CA PRO A 46 19.01 66.44 8.79
C PRO A 46 19.37 66.07 10.24
N ILE A 47 20.62 66.32 10.64
CA ILE A 47 21.07 66.20 12.02
C ILE A 47 20.90 67.58 12.69
N PHE A 48 19.77 67.79 13.37
CA PHE A 48 19.37 69.11 13.89
C PHE A 48 20.45 69.88 14.66
N PRO A 49 21.25 69.29 15.58
CA PRO A 49 22.34 70.00 16.27
C PRO A 49 23.50 70.45 15.36
N ASN A 50 23.67 69.79 14.20
CA ASN A 50 24.75 70.01 13.24
C ASN A 50 24.23 70.54 11.89
N MET A 51 22.97 71.02 11.81
CA MET A 51 22.32 71.34 10.53
C MET A 51 23.08 72.42 9.75
N PHE A 52 23.72 73.35 10.45
CA PHE A 52 24.49 74.46 9.89
C PHE A 52 26.02 74.27 9.97
N SER A 53 26.53 73.07 10.28
CA SER A 53 27.99 72.87 10.36
C SER A 53 28.60 72.40 9.04
N ASP A 54 29.55 73.18 8.52
CA ASP A 54 30.31 72.88 7.31
C ASP A 54 31.46 71.87 7.52
N LEU A 55 31.71 71.46 8.77
CA LEU A 55 32.81 70.58 9.15
C LEU A 55 32.56 69.12 8.72
N PRO A 56 33.51 68.44 8.04
CA PRO A 56 33.38 67.03 7.67
C PRO A 56 33.16 66.08 8.86
N SER A 57 33.68 66.42 10.04
CA SER A 57 33.51 65.67 11.29
C SER A 57 32.14 65.85 11.95
N ARG A 58 31.33 66.81 11.49
CA ARG A 58 29.96 67.07 11.94
C ARG A 58 29.02 67.16 10.73
N PRO A 59 28.67 66.02 10.12
CA PRO A 59 27.81 66.00 8.95
C PRO A 59 26.44 66.63 9.26
N ARG A 60 25.94 67.46 8.34
CA ARG A 60 24.61 68.10 8.43
C ARG A 60 23.46 67.13 8.24
N VAL A 61 23.73 65.99 7.61
CA VAL A 61 22.75 65.04 7.04
C VAL A 61 23.20 63.60 7.29
N GLN A 62 22.23 62.73 7.56
CA GLN A 62 22.39 61.28 7.60
C GLN A 62 21.45 60.62 6.58
N TYR A 63 21.94 59.62 5.86
CA TYR A 63 21.12 58.76 5.01
C TYR A 63 20.52 57.61 5.84
N VAL A 64 19.20 57.58 5.94
CA VAL A 64 18.47 56.52 6.66
C VAL A 64 17.70 55.69 5.64
N ARG A 65 17.99 54.38 5.55
CA ARG A 65 17.22 53.46 4.72
C ARG A 65 15.79 53.39 5.25
N ARG A 66 14.79 53.77 4.45
CA ARG A 66 13.39 53.53 4.83
C ARG A 66 13.11 52.04 4.89
N ARG A 67 12.37 51.61 5.91
CA ARG A 67 11.71 50.30 5.88
C ARG A 67 10.65 50.37 4.76
N PRO A 68 10.63 49.41 3.81
CA PRO A 68 9.56 49.38 2.81
C PRO A 68 8.21 49.19 3.52
N THR A 69 7.20 49.96 3.11
CA THR A 69 5.84 49.85 3.66
C THR A 69 5.15 48.55 3.26
N LEU A 70 5.55 47.99 2.11
CA LEU A 70 5.20 46.64 1.70
C LEU A 70 6.20 45.65 2.33
N LYS A 71 5.71 44.78 3.21
CA LYS A 71 6.41 43.52 3.50
C LYS A 71 6.46 42.74 2.18
N ALA A 72 7.65 42.38 1.72
CA ALA A 72 7.76 41.41 0.63
C ALA A 72 7.00 40.14 1.03
N PRO A 73 6.18 39.54 0.16
CA PRO A 73 5.54 38.27 0.45
C PRO A 73 6.61 37.22 0.77
N PRO A 74 6.36 36.29 1.69
CA PRO A 74 7.29 35.19 1.95
C PRO A 74 7.52 34.40 0.65
N PRO A 75 8.73 33.87 0.42
CA PRO A 75 9.02 33.13 -0.81
C PRO A 75 8.02 31.98 -0.98
N PHE A 76 7.48 31.85 -2.20
CA PHE A 76 6.50 30.83 -2.55
C PHE A 76 7.08 29.44 -2.28
N LYS A 77 6.67 28.82 -1.17
CA LYS A 77 6.93 27.41 -0.91
C LYS A 77 5.94 26.60 -1.74
N ARG A 78 6.44 25.94 -2.79
CA ARG A 78 5.70 24.96 -3.60
C ARG A 78 5.06 23.95 -2.65
N ARG A 79 3.73 23.98 -2.51
CA ARG A 79 2.96 22.99 -1.74
C ARG A 79 2.88 21.68 -2.53
N LEU A 80 3.98 20.96 -2.60
CA LEU A 80 3.93 19.52 -2.82
C LEU A 80 3.44 18.86 -1.52
N PRO A 81 2.71 17.74 -1.58
CA PRO A 81 2.43 16.92 -0.41
C PRO A 81 3.76 16.56 0.28
N SER A 82 3.79 16.62 1.60
CA SER A 82 4.93 16.07 2.34
C SER A 82 4.89 14.56 2.18
N GLU A 83 5.93 13.99 1.57
CA GLU A 83 6.25 12.59 1.83
C GLU A 83 6.43 12.38 3.35
N PRO A 84 6.06 11.21 3.90
CA PRO A 84 6.24 10.93 5.31
C PRO A 84 7.73 10.90 5.63
N THR A 85 8.24 11.99 6.21
CA THR A 85 9.66 12.10 6.59
C THR A 85 9.95 11.15 7.74
N ASP A 86 10.70 10.09 7.46
CA ASP A 86 11.04 9.04 8.42
C ASP A 86 11.69 9.64 9.69
N PRO A 87 11.14 9.44 10.91
CA PRO A 87 11.57 10.15 12.12
C PRO A 87 13.04 9.89 12.53
N ARG A 88 13.72 8.94 11.88
CA ARG A 88 15.18 8.74 12.00
C ARG A 88 16.01 9.90 11.45
N LEU A 89 15.48 10.67 10.49
CA LEU A 89 16.21 11.76 9.80
C LEU A 89 16.17 13.11 10.55
N GLN A 90 15.40 13.25 11.64
CA GLN A 90 15.31 14.51 12.41
C GLN A 90 16.36 14.67 13.53
N ARG A 91 17.22 13.68 13.77
CA ARG A 91 18.34 13.83 14.72
C ARG A 91 19.44 14.68 14.09
N GLN A 92 19.87 15.74 14.77
CA GLN A 92 21.08 16.45 14.39
C GLN A 92 22.26 15.47 14.48
N PRO A 93 23.11 15.35 13.44
CA PRO A 93 24.18 14.37 13.43
C PRO A 93 25.24 14.71 14.47
N ASP A 94 25.61 13.73 15.29
CA ASP A 94 26.59 13.92 16.36
C ASP A 94 28.01 13.71 15.80
N VAL A 95 28.56 14.80 15.25
CA VAL A 95 29.84 14.85 14.54
C VAL A 95 31.04 14.38 15.38
N LEU A 96 30.96 14.50 16.71
CA LEU A 96 32.01 14.08 17.64
C LEU A 96 31.70 12.73 18.32
N GLY A 97 30.42 12.36 18.46
CA GLY A 97 29.98 11.10 19.01
C GLY A 97 29.66 10.04 17.95
N LYS A 98 28.42 9.52 17.98
CA LYS A 98 28.05 8.28 17.25
C LYS A 98 28.15 8.37 15.73
N ASP A 99 28.03 9.57 15.13
CA ASP A 99 28.09 9.74 13.68
C ASP A 99 29.50 10.10 13.17
N ARG A 100 30.51 10.20 14.04
CA ARG A 100 31.89 10.60 13.70
C ARG A 100 32.48 9.83 12.51
N LEU A 101 32.20 8.53 12.39
CA LEU A 101 32.67 7.66 11.30
C LEU A 101 32.14 8.07 9.90
N LYS A 102 31.00 8.78 9.83
CA LYS A 102 30.41 9.25 8.56
C LYS A 102 31.06 10.53 8.03
N PHE A 103 31.68 11.31 8.92
CA PHE A 103 32.30 12.60 8.59
C PHE A 103 33.83 12.54 8.57
N PHE A 104 34.42 11.52 9.19
CA PHE A 104 35.86 11.30 9.23
C PHE A 104 36.21 9.88 8.76
N CYS A 105 36.30 9.71 7.44
CA CYS A 105 36.95 8.54 6.86
C CYS A 105 38.48 8.65 7.05
N PRO A 106 39.17 7.70 7.70
CA PRO A 106 40.59 7.53 7.47
C PRO A 106 40.81 7.12 6.00
N ILE A 107 41.89 7.59 5.38
CA ILE A 107 42.23 7.22 4.00
C ILE A 107 42.67 5.76 4.00
N ILE A 108 41.73 4.86 3.69
CA ILE A 108 42.00 3.45 3.41
C ILE A 108 42.05 3.31 1.89
N ASN A 109 43.24 3.02 1.36
CA ASN A 109 43.42 2.74 -0.05
C ASN A 109 42.75 1.41 -0.38
N PHE A 110 41.59 1.44 -1.04
CA PHE A 110 41.00 0.25 -1.64
C PHE A 110 41.74 -0.09 -2.96
N PRO A 111 41.93 -1.38 -3.27
CA PRO A 111 42.55 -1.81 -4.52
C PRO A 111 41.64 -1.51 -5.74
N THR A 112 42.22 -1.55 -6.93
CA THR A 112 41.56 -1.22 -8.20
C THR A 112 40.40 -2.17 -8.56
N LYS A 113 39.49 -1.68 -9.40
CA LYS A 113 38.16 -2.24 -9.70
C LYS A 113 38.11 -3.62 -10.40
N GLU A 114 39.22 -4.34 -10.50
CA GLU A 114 39.34 -5.57 -11.30
C GLU A 114 39.13 -6.86 -10.48
N ALA A 115 38.91 -6.74 -9.17
CA ALA A 115 38.95 -7.87 -8.22
C ALA A 115 37.59 -8.33 -7.65
N LEU A 116 36.48 -8.19 -8.39
CA LEU A 116 35.18 -8.79 -8.01
C LEU A 116 34.46 -9.41 -9.23
N PRO A 117 34.18 -10.73 -9.23
CA PRO A 117 33.49 -11.40 -10.34
C PRO A 117 31.98 -11.13 -10.32
N TYR A 118 31.44 -10.81 -11.51
CA TYR A 118 30.01 -10.57 -11.73
C TYR A 118 29.26 -11.90 -11.88
N VAL A 119 28.41 -12.24 -10.90
CA VAL A 119 27.52 -13.42 -10.98
C VAL A 119 26.23 -13.01 -11.70
N ALA A 120 26.07 -13.47 -12.94
CA ALA A 120 24.84 -13.31 -13.71
C ALA A 120 23.84 -14.43 -13.38
N PHE A 121 22.57 -14.09 -13.16
CA PHE A 121 21.48 -15.07 -13.05
C PHE A 121 20.99 -15.48 -14.46
N GLN A 122 20.79 -16.79 -14.65
CA GLN A 122 20.35 -17.36 -15.93
C GLN A 122 18.86 -17.11 -16.19
N THR A 123 18.49 -16.91 -17.46
CA THR A 123 17.10 -16.83 -17.92
C THR A 123 16.83 -17.96 -18.92
N TYR A 124 15.77 -18.74 -18.71
CA TYR A 124 15.38 -19.82 -19.62
C TYR A 124 14.23 -19.36 -20.53
N LYS A 125 14.32 -19.66 -21.83
CA LYS A 125 13.20 -19.54 -22.78
C LYS A 125 12.46 -20.89 -22.90
N ILE A 126 11.15 -20.84 -23.07
CA ILE A 126 10.29 -22.02 -23.24
C ILE A 126 9.45 -21.82 -24.50
N GLU A 127 9.56 -22.75 -25.45
CA GLU A 127 8.73 -22.78 -26.66
C GLU A 127 7.40 -23.50 -26.41
N ARG A 128 6.38 -23.20 -27.22
CA ARG A 128 5.03 -23.82 -27.11
C ARG A 128 4.68 -24.59 -28.38
N ILE A 129 4.31 -25.86 -28.21
CA ILE A 129 3.71 -26.71 -29.25
C ILE A 129 2.18 -26.77 -29.00
N PRO A 130 1.32 -26.74 -30.05
CA PRO A 130 -0.13 -26.67 -29.88
C PRO A 130 -0.79 -28.00 -29.47
N LYS A 131 -2.00 -27.89 -28.91
CA LYS A 131 -2.79 -28.98 -28.31
C LYS A 131 -3.42 -29.93 -29.34
N LYS A 132 -3.67 -31.18 -28.93
CA LYS A 132 -4.72 -32.07 -29.45
C LYS A 132 -5.59 -32.62 -28.30
N GLU A 133 -6.67 -33.30 -28.65
CA GLU A 133 -7.96 -33.22 -27.95
C GLU A 133 -8.29 -34.32 -26.91
N LYS A 134 -9.51 -34.21 -26.36
CA LYS A 134 -10.15 -34.95 -25.26
C LYS A 134 -10.32 -36.47 -25.52
N ILE A 135 -10.38 -37.28 -24.46
CA ILE A 135 -11.23 -38.50 -24.33
C ILE A 135 -11.42 -38.90 -22.84
N LYS A 136 -12.33 -39.84 -22.55
CA LYS A 136 -13.12 -39.99 -21.31
C LYS A 136 -12.64 -41.10 -20.33
N LYS A 137 -13.02 -40.93 -19.05
CA LYS A 137 -13.38 -41.90 -17.96
C LYS A 137 -12.88 -43.37 -18.02
N ALA A 138 -12.39 -43.88 -16.87
CA ALA A 138 -12.88 -45.11 -16.19
C ALA A 138 -12.24 -45.28 -14.77
N ALA A 139 -12.78 -46.20 -13.95
CA ALA A 139 -12.51 -46.34 -12.51
C ALA A 139 -11.88 -47.70 -12.12
N THR A 140 -11.79 -47.98 -10.80
CA THR A 140 -11.47 -49.28 -10.14
C THR A 140 -9.98 -49.72 -10.18
N ALA A 141 -9.41 -50.45 -9.20
CA ALA A 141 -9.83 -50.85 -7.84
C ALA A 141 -8.60 -51.06 -6.91
N LYS A 142 -8.86 -51.38 -5.63
CA LYS A 142 -7.92 -51.46 -4.48
C LYS A 142 -6.94 -52.65 -4.53
N THR A 143 -5.81 -52.51 -3.82
CA THR A 143 -5.15 -53.61 -3.07
C THR A 143 -4.73 -53.10 -1.68
N LEU A 144 -4.85 -53.96 -0.67
CA LEU A 144 -4.62 -53.68 0.76
C LEU A 144 -3.40 -54.46 1.28
N THR A 145 -2.61 -53.86 2.18
CA THR A 145 -1.71 -54.57 3.12
C THR A 145 -1.48 -53.73 4.38
N PHE A 146 -1.38 -54.40 5.53
CA PHE A 146 -1.14 -53.88 6.89
C PHE A 146 -0.01 -54.72 7.56
N ASP A 147 0.70 -54.33 8.63
CA ASP A 147 1.02 -53.02 9.23
C ASP A 147 2.16 -53.24 10.25
N VAL A 148 3.05 -52.24 10.45
CA VAL A 148 3.87 -52.12 11.68
C VAL A 148 4.08 -50.64 12.00
N GLY A 149 3.70 -50.20 13.21
CA GLY A 149 3.71 -48.79 13.61
C GLY A 149 4.92 -48.37 14.46
N THR A 150 5.24 -47.07 14.40
CA THR A 150 6.08 -46.35 15.36
C THR A 150 5.34 -45.11 15.84
N GLU A 151 4.91 -45.09 17.10
CA GLU A 151 4.22 -43.93 17.68
C GLU A 151 5.16 -42.71 17.77
N THR A 152 4.61 -41.51 17.59
CA THR A 152 5.29 -40.25 17.85
C THR A 152 4.38 -39.34 18.70
N ASP A 153 4.97 -38.47 19.52
CA ASP A 153 4.26 -37.65 20.52
C ASP A 153 3.26 -36.61 19.95
N TYR A 154 3.11 -36.54 18.62
CA TYR A 154 2.16 -35.66 17.95
C TYR A 154 0.85 -36.39 17.66
N ARG A 155 -0.16 -36.12 18.50
CA ARG A 155 -1.52 -36.65 18.31
C ARG A 155 -2.21 -35.95 17.14
N GLU A 156 -1.97 -36.41 15.92
CA GLU A 156 -2.71 -35.97 14.74
C GLU A 156 -4.18 -36.35 14.86
N SER A 157 -5.05 -35.37 15.12
CA SER A 157 -6.50 -35.58 15.21
C SER A 157 -7.16 -36.04 13.90
N GLY A 158 -6.42 -35.96 12.78
CA GLY A 158 -6.82 -36.52 11.49
C GLY A 158 -6.41 -38.00 11.27
N ALA A 159 -5.62 -38.59 12.17
CA ALA A 159 -5.21 -39.99 12.10
C ALA A 159 -6.20 -40.95 12.79
N GLN A 160 -7.26 -40.43 13.42
CA GLN A 160 -8.33 -41.25 13.99
C GLN A 160 -9.24 -41.75 12.87
N THR A 161 -8.98 -42.97 12.40
CA THR A 161 -9.85 -43.68 11.46
C THR A 161 -11.18 -44.06 12.12
N ASP A 162 -12.25 -44.12 11.31
CA ASP A 162 -13.50 -44.75 11.73
C ASP A 162 -13.22 -46.19 12.20
N PRO A 163 -13.83 -46.67 13.30
CA PRO A 163 -13.70 -48.05 13.75
C PRO A 163 -14.06 -49.03 12.61
N TRP A 164 -13.27 -50.10 12.46
CA TRP A 164 -13.46 -51.06 11.39
C TRP A 164 -14.81 -51.78 11.51
N GLU A 165 -15.69 -51.56 10.53
CA GLU A 165 -16.97 -52.25 10.42
C GLU A 165 -16.81 -53.59 9.66
N PRO A 166 -17.19 -54.74 10.26
CA PRO A 166 -17.10 -56.03 9.60
C PRO A 166 -18.15 -56.16 8.48
N PRO A 167 -17.83 -56.85 7.37
CA PRO A 167 -18.82 -57.16 6.34
C PRO A 167 -19.92 -58.07 6.91
N TYR A 168 -21.17 -57.65 6.77
CA TYR A 168 -22.36 -58.39 7.21
C TYR A 168 -23.08 -59.05 6.05
N VAL A 169 -23.91 -60.05 6.35
CA VAL A 169 -24.88 -60.65 5.42
C VAL A 169 -26.26 -60.56 6.06
N VAL A 170 -27.24 -60.03 5.34
CA VAL A 170 -28.63 -59.97 5.81
C VAL A 170 -29.24 -61.38 5.71
N VAL A 171 -29.68 -61.93 6.85
CA VAL A 171 -30.28 -63.27 6.93
C VAL A 171 -31.76 -63.13 7.26
N GLY A 172 -32.61 -63.24 6.24
CA GLY A 172 -34.08 -63.15 6.34
C GLY A 172 -34.68 -62.25 5.25
N ASP A 173 -36.01 -62.25 5.14
CA ASP A 173 -36.74 -61.37 4.21
C ASP A 173 -36.93 -59.97 4.82
N GLY A 174 -36.10 -59.02 4.41
CA GLY A 174 -36.28 -57.58 4.66
C GLY A 174 -35.00 -56.81 4.98
N ASP A 175 -34.95 -55.54 4.57
CA ASP A 175 -33.81 -54.64 4.84
C ASP A 175 -33.88 -54.10 6.29
N PRO A 176 -32.92 -54.43 7.18
CA PRO A 176 -32.97 -53.94 8.56
C PRO A 176 -32.64 -52.44 8.64
N GLU A 177 -33.47 -51.69 9.40
CA GLU A 177 -33.38 -50.22 9.52
C GLU A 177 -32.00 -49.73 9.98
N VAL A 178 -31.29 -50.49 10.81
CA VAL A 178 -29.97 -50.14 11.35
C VAL A 178 -28.95 -49.86 10.24
N LEU A 179 -29.02 -50.60 9.12
CA LEU A 179 -28.13 -50.39 7.97
C LEU A 179 -28.42 -49.09 7.22
N LYS A 180 -29.66 -48.58 7.31
CA LYS A 180 -30.05 -47.30 6.71
C LYS A 180 -29.56 -46.09 7.53
N LEU A 181 -28.96 -46.33 8.71
CA LEU A 181 -28.44 -45.32 9.62
C LEU A 181 -26.90 -45.23 9.61
N GLU A 182 -26.21 -45.84 8.65
CA GLU A 182 -24.74 -45.81 8.49
C GLU A 182 -24.14 -44.39 8.44
N PHE A 183 -24.94 -43.39 8.06
CA PHE A 183 -24.53 -41.98 8.05
C PHE A 183 -24.44 -41.34 9.44
N LEU A 184 -25.05 -41.94 10.48
CA LEU A 184 -24.97 -41.46 11.86
C LEU A 184 -23.75 -42.08 12.55
N LYS A 185 -22.67 -41.30 12.65
CA LYS A 185 -21.37 -41.72 13.22
C LYS A 185 -21.02 -40.91 14.46
N TRP A 186 -20.06 -41.40 15.25
CA TRP A 186 -19.57 -40.66 16.42
C TRP A 186 -18.98 -39.30 15.99
N GLY A 187 -19.50 -38.20 16.55
CA GLY A 187 -19.15 -36.83 16.11
C GLY A 187 -19.85 -36.38 14.81
N SER A 188 -20.67 -37.24 14.19
CA SER A 188 -21.51 -36.96 13.02
C SER A 188 -22.93 -37.48 13.29
N GLY A 189 -23.62 -36.87 14.25
CA GLY A 189 -24.98 -37.22 14.65
C GLY A 189 -25.09 -38.22 15.82
N LEU A 190 -24.00 -38.81 16.30
CA LEU A 190 -23.97 -39.55 17.58
C LEU A 190 -23.13 -38.83 18.66
N PRO A 191 -23.62 -38.72 19.91
CA PRO A 191 -24.89 -39.24 20.44
C PRO A 191 -26.12 -38.52 19.84
N ALA A 192 -27.17 -39.29 19.53
CA ALA A 192 -28.34 -38.79 18.82
C ALA A 192 -29.07 -37.71 19.61
N GLY A 193 -29.20 -36.52 19.00
CA GLY A 193 -30.04 -35.44 19.48
C GLY A 193 -31.46 -35.51 18.93
N VAL A 194 -32.24 -34.48 19.20
CA VAL A 194 -33.65 -34.38 18.75
C VAL A 194 -33.74 -34.39 17.22
N ARG A 195 -32.78 -33.77 16.52
CA ARG A 195 -32.75 -33.69 15.05
C ARG A 195 -32.53 -35.06 14.41
N GLU A 196 -31.59 -35.85 14.93
CA GLU A 196 -31.30 -37.18 14.42
C GLU A 196 -32.47 -38.14 14.67
N VAL A 197 -33.17 -38.00 15.81
CA VAL A 197 -34.42 -38.72 16.08
C VAL A 197 -35.51 -38.32 15.07
N GLN A 198 -35.71 -37.03 14.79
CA GLN A 198 -36.67 -36.56 13.78
C GLN A 198 -36.36 -37.09 12.37
N LEU A 199 -35.08 -37.14 11.99
CA LEU A 199 -34.65 -37.74 10.71
C LEU A 199 -34.98 -39.24 10.63
N ILE A 200 -34.76 -40.00 11.72
CA ILE A 200 -35.11 -41.43 11.80
C ILE A 200 -36.63 -41.63 11.73
N GLU A 201 -37.40 -40.82 12.46
CA GLU A 201 -38.87 -40.88 12.44
C GLU A 201 -39.41 -40.55 11.05
N ARG A 202 -38.87 -39.52 10.38
CA ARG A 202 -39.24 -39.15 9.01
C ARG A 202 -38.89 -40.25 8.00
N ALA A 203 -37.73 -40.88 8.12
CA ALA A 203 -37.34 -42.02 7.27
C ALA A 203 -38.27 -43.24 7.47
N ARG A 204 -38.71 -43.49 8.71
CA ARG A 204 -39.73 -44.52 9.01
C ARG A 204 -41.10 -44.17 8.43
N MET A 205 -41.52 -42.90 8.54
CA MET A 205 -42.75 -42.44 7.89
C MET A 205 -42.67 -42.67 6.38
N LYS A 206 -41.60 -42.22 5.72
CA LYS A 206 -41.39 -42.46 4.27
C LYS A 206 -41.51 -43.93 3.91
N ALA A 207 -40.78 -44.81 4.60
CA ALA A 207 -40.82 -46.25 4.35
C ALA A 207 -42.19 -46.90 4.64
N ALA A 208 -42.99 -46.34 5.54
CA ALA A 208 -44.38 -46.76 5.76
C ALA A 208 -45.30 -46.29 4.62
N TRP A 209 -45.15 -45.04 4.16
CA TRP A 209 -45.88 -44.51 3.00
C TRP A 209 -45.55 -45.25 1.70
N GLU A 210 -44.28 -45.52 1.40
CA GLU A 210 -43.83 -46.32 0.25
C GLU A 210 -44.42 -47.74 0.24
N LYS A 211 -44.64 -48.35 1.41
CA LYS A 211 -45.30 -49.66 1.54
C LYS A 211 -46.81 -49.60 1.33
N VAL A 212 -47.46 -48.47 1.61
CA VAL A 212 -48.90 -48.28 1.44
C VAL A 212 -49.25 -47.90 -0.01
N ILE A 213 -48.42 -47.06 -0.65
CA ILE A 213 -48.66 -46.55 -2.01
C ILE A 213 -48.07 -47.52 -3.06
N GLN A 214 -48.47 -48.80 -3.03
CA GLN A 214 -48.08 -49.76 -4.08
C GLN A 214 -49.08 -49.70 -5.26
N PRO A 215 -48.66 -49.33 -6.49
CA PRO A 215 -49.58 -49.14 -7.60
C PRO A 215 -49.99 -50.46 -8.27
N ASN A 216 -51.23 -50.54 -8.73
CA ASN A 216 -51.70 -51.63 -9.58
C ASN A 216 -51.24 -51.38 -11.02
N VAL A 217 -50.28 -52.19 -11.49
CA VAL A 217 -49.63 -52.04 -12.83
C VAL A 217 -50.63 -52.04 -14.00
N ASN A 218 -51.84 -52.58 -13.81
CA ASN A 218 -52.87 -52.70 -14.84
C ASN A 218 -53.83 -51.50 -14.93
N ASP A 219 -53.87 -50.60 -13.94
CA ASP A 219 -54.84 -49.50 -13.85
C ASP A 219 -54.17 -48.13 -14.03
N GLU A 220 -54.32 -47.51 -15.21
CA GLU A 220 -53.68 -46.22 -15.55
C GLU A 220 -54.01 -45.10 -14.55
N ASN A 221 -55.25 -45.03 -14.07
CA ASN A 221 -55.66 -44.04 -13.06
C ASN A 221 -54.92 -44.22 -11.72
N SER A 222 -54.55 -45.44 -11.35
CA SER A 222 -53.78 -45.71 -10.14
C SER A 222 -52.32 -45.27 -10.28
N LEU A 223 -51.76 -45.35 -11.50
CA LEU A 223 -50.42 -44.87 -11.82
C LEU A 223 -50.34 -43.33 -11.82
N VAL A 224 -51.39 -42.64 -12.27
CA VAL A 224 -51.48 -41.16 -12.16
C VAL A 224 -51.54 -40.75 -10.68
N GLN A 225 -52.42 -41.35 -9.89
CA GLN A 225 -52.50 -41.07 -8.45
C GLN A 225 -51.19 -41.38 -7.73
N PHE A 226 -50.53 -42.50 -8.06
CA PHE A 226 -49.19 -42.83 -7.55
C PHE A 226 -48.17 -41.73 -7.86
N ARG A 227 -48.17 -41.19 -9.09
CA ARG A 227 -47.29 -40.07 -9.47
C ARG A 227 -47.58 -38.82 -8.63
N ASP A 228 -48.85 -38.46 -8.47
CA ASP A 228 -49.27 -37.28 -7.71
C ASP A 228 -48.88 -37.40 -6.23
N TYR A 229 -49.02 -38.60 -5.62
CA TYR A 229 -48.56 -38.86 -4.25
C TYR A 229 -47.03 -38.83 -4.13
N LEU A 230 -46.30 -39.33 -5.12
CA LEU A 230 -44.83 -39.29 -5.14
C LEU A 230 -44.33 -37.85 -5.25
N GLU A 231 -44.90 -37.05 -6.16
CA GLU A 231 -44.57 -35.62 -6.26
C GLU A 231 -44.95 -34.84 -4.97
N ALA A 232 -45.99 -35.23 -4.25
CA ALA A 232 -46.34 -34.62 -2.96
C ALA A 232 -45.32 -34.97 -1.86
N LEU A 233 -44.93 -36.25 -1.74
CA LEU A 233 -43.90 -36.70 -0.80
C LEU A 233 -42.54 -36.04 -1.09
N GLU A 234 -42.17 -35.89 -2.36
CA GLU A 234 -40.99 -35.12 -2.75
C GLU A 234 -41.11 -33.67 -2.25
N ARG A 235 -42.20 -32.95 -2.57
CA ARG A 235 -42.39 -31.55 -2.12
C ARG A 235 -42.27 -31.39 -0.61
N ASP A 236 -42.78 -32.34 0.18
CA ASP A 236 -42.63 -32.33 1.64
C ASP A 236 -41.18 -32.53 2.10
N GLU A 237 -40.40 -33.42 1.44
CA GLU A 237 -38.96 -33.58 1.70
C GLU A 237 -38.14 -32.35 1.31
N TRP A 238 -38.45 -31.73 0.17
CA TRP A 238 -37.85 -30.47 -0.25
C TRP A 238 -38.16 -29.35 0.76
N ALA A 239 -39.41 -29.23 1.23
CA ALA A 239 -39.81 -28.24 2.22
C ALA A 239 -39.10 -28.41 3.58
N PHE A 240 -38.90 -29.65 4.04
CA PHE A 240 -38.14 -29.92 5.26
C PHE A 240 -36.64 -29.63 5.11
N ARG A 241 -36.05 -29.97 3.96
CA ARG A 241 -34.67 -29.61 3.64
C ARG A 241 -34.49 -28.09 3.61
N GLU A 242 -35.46 -27.36 3.07
CA GLU A 242 -35.45 -25.90 3.04
C GLU A 242 -35.55 -25.30 4.46
N GLN A 243 -36.37 -25.90 5.35
CA GLN A 243 -36.41 -25.53 6.77
C GLN A 243 -35.06 -25.74 7.46
N GLU A 244 -34.41 -26.90 7.30
CA GLU A 244 -33.07 -27.13 7.86
C GLU A 244 -32.02 -26.14 7.31
N ILE A 245 -32.10 -25.80 6.02
CA ILE A 245 -31.23 -24.81 5.39
C ILE A 245 -31.48 -23.42 5.98
N ALA A 246 -32.75 -23.04 6.19
CA ALA A 246 -33.14 -21.78 6.80
C ALA A 246 -32.65 -21.67 8.26
N GLU A 247 -32.84 -22.70 9.08
CA GLU A 247 -32.32 -22.73 10.46
C GLU A 247 -30.79 -22.56 10.51
N VAL A 248 -30.06 -23.25 9.63
CA VAL A 248 -28.59 -23.11 9.52
C VAL A 248 -28.19 -21.73 9.02
N GLN A 249 -28.97 -21.10 8.14
CA GLN A 249 -28.74 -19.72 7.70
C GLN A 249 -29.04 -18.72 8.81
N GLU A 250 -30.11 -18.91 9.59
CA GLU A 250 -30.47 -18.06 10.71
C GLU A 250 -29.41 -18.09 11.81
N LEU A 251 -28.92 -19.28 12.20
CA LEU A 251 -27.80 -19.43 13.15
C LEU A 251 -26.52 -18.73 12.65
N ARG A 252 -26.24 -18.77 11.34
CA ARG A 252 -25.12 -18.04 10.72
C ARG A 252 -25.34 -16.53 10.74
N LEU A 253 -26.57 -16.08 10.52
CA LEU A 253 -26.95 -14.65 10.57
C LEU A 253 -26.81 -14.11 11.99
N GLN A 254 -27.34 -14.81 12.99
CA GLN A 254 -27.17 -14.47 14.41
C GLN A 254 -25.68 -14.41 14.80
N LEU A 255 -24.85 -15.36 14.35
CA LEU A 255 -23.40 -15.31 14.59
C LEU A 255 -22.76 -14.07 13.91
N LEU A 256 -23.18 -13.74 12.69
CA LEU A 256 -22.69 -12.58 11.94
C LEU A 256 -23.12 -11.25 12.59
N GLU A 257 -24.34 -11.16 13.10
CA GLU A 257 -24.86 -10.03 13.87
C GLU A 257 -24.03 -9.80 15.14
N ASN A 258 -23.82 -10.84 15.95
CA ASN A 258 -22.93 -10.77 17.12
C ASN A 258 -21.49 -10.33 16.75
N MET A 259 -20.96 -10.82 15.63
CA MET A 259 -19.64 -10.40 15.13
C MET A 259 -19.62 -8.94 14.66
N LEU A 260 -20.70 -8.44 14.05
CA LEU A 260 -20.83 -7.03 13.68
C LEU A 260 -20.90 -6.16 14.93
N ASP A 261 -21.71 -6.52 15.92
CA ASP A 261 -21.82 -5.78 17.19
C ASP A 261 -20.46 -5.70 17.89
N GLU A 262 -19.72 -6.81 17.99
CA GLU A 262 -18.34 -6.81 18.48
C GLU A 262 -17.43 -5.85 17.71
N ILE A 263 -17.56 -5.75 16.38
CA ILE A 263 -16.79 -4.83 15.55
C ILE A 263 -17.22 -3.38 15.79
N HIS A 264 -18.52 -3.13 15.93
CA HIS A 264 -19.09 -1.83 16.25
C HIS A 264 -18.62 -1.35 17.64
N GLU A 265 -18.73 -2.16 18.69
CA GLU A 265 -18.21 -1.85 20.03
C GLU A 265 -16.70 -1.56 20.01
N LYS A 266 -15.91 -2.39 19.33
CA LYS A 266 -14.45 -2.16 19.16
C LYS A 266 -14.15 -0.88 18.37
N SER A 267 -15.06 -0.43 17.51
CA SER A 267 -14.95 0.86 16.81
C SER A 267 -15.35 2.03 17.70
N HIS A 268 -16.47 1.93 18.42
CA HIS A 268 -16.97 2.93 19.36
C HIS A 268 -15.99 3.18 20.51
N THR A 269 -15.51 2.14 21.18
CA THR A 269 -14.47 2.27 22.22
C THR A 269 -13.21 2.98 21.70
N ARG A 270 -12.78 2.70 20.45
CA ARG A 270 -11.65 3.39 19.81
C ARG A 270 -11.93 4.85 19.47
N THR A 271 -13.16 5.23 19.12
CA THR A 271 -13.51 6.65 18.87
C THR A 271 -13.69 7.41 20.17
N GLU A 272 -14.29 6.80 21.20
CA GLU A 272 -14.38 7.33 22.56
C GLU A 272 -13.01 7.57 23.19
N MET A 273 -12.08 6.61 23.12
CA MET A 273 -10.70 6.80 23.62
C MET A 273 -10.01 7.99 22.94
N LYS A 274 -10.21 8.18 21.62
CA LYS A 274 -9.68 9.34 20.89
C LYS A 274 -10.35 10.64 21.31
N MET A 275 -11.67 10.63 21.52
CA MET A 275 -12.44 11.77 21.98
C MET A 275 -12.00 12.19 23.40
N ASN A 276 -11.90 11.24 24.32
CA ASN A 276 -11.45 11.46 25.69
C ASN A 276 -10.01 12.00 25.73
N SER A 277 -9.09 11.41 24.97
CA SER A 277 -7.71 11.93 24.81
C SER A 277 -7.67 13.37 24.27
N PHE A 278 -8.59 13.73 23.37
CA PHE A 278 -8.72 15.09 22.86
C PHE A 278 -9.30 16.05 23.92
N ILE A 279 -10.34 15.63 24.63
CA ILE A 279 -10.97 16.38 25.73
C ILE A 279 -9.96 16.65 26.84
N GLU A 280 -9.20 15.64 27.29
CA GLU A 280 -8.11 15.78 28.26
C GLU A 280 -7.09 16.82 27.81
N ARG A 281 -6.63 16.75 26.55
CA ARG A 281 -5.68 17.70 25.99
C ARG A 281 -6.23 19.12 25.93
N GLN A 282 -7.50 19.30 25.57
CA GLN A 282 -8.14 20.63 25.58
C GLN A 282 -8.36 21.15 27.00
N ASN A 283 -8.70 20.27 27.95
CA ASN A 283 -8.84 20.60 29.37
C ASN A 283 -7.49 21.03 29.97
N ALA A 284 -6.39 20.33 29.69
CA ALA A 284 -5.06 20.75 30.11
C ALA A 284 -4.69 22.15 29.55
N LEU A 285 -4.96 22.42 28.27
CA LEU A 285 -4.75 23.74 27.66
C LEU A 285 -5.67 24.82 28.26
N LYS A 286 -6.90 24.47 28.64
CA LYS A 286 -7.86 25.34 29.34
C LYS A 286 -7.36 25.65 30.76
N GLU A 287 -6.90 24.65 31.51
CA GLU A 287 -6.33 24.81 32.85
C GLU A 287 -5.06 25.65 32.84
N GLU A 288 -4.17 25.47 31.86
CA GLU A 288 -3.02 26.34 31.67
C GLU A 288 -3.45 27.81 31.50
N LYS A 289 -4.44 28.09 30.65
CA LYS A 289 -4.99 29.43 30.42
C LYS A 289 -5.63 29.97 31.70
N LEU A 290 -6.45 29.18 32.40
CA LEU A 290 -7.04 29.54 33.69
C LEU A 290 -5.97 29.82 34.75
N SER A 291 -4.85 29.08 34.76
CA SER A 291 -3.73 29.36 35.67
C SER A 291 -3.06 30.70 35.38
N LYS A 292 -2.93 31.07 34.10
CA LYS A 292 -2.39 32.36 33.65
C LYS A 292 -3.35 33.50 34.04
N ILE A 293 -4.65 33.32 33.84
CA ILE A 293 -5.71 34.27 34.26
C ILE A 293 -5.73 34.42 35.79
N ARG A 294 -5.74 33.33 36.57
CA ARG A 294 -5.65 33.37 38.04
C ARG A 294 -4.40 34.09 38.53
N LYS A 295 -3.23 33.85 37.89
CA LYS A 295 -1.97 34.57 38.19
C LYS A 295 -2.03 36.06 37.82
N GLN A 296 -2.75 36.43 36.76
CA GLN A 296 -2.98 37.83 36.39
C GLN A 296 -3.94 38.51 37.37
N ALA A 297 -5.09 37.90 37.67
CA ALA A 297 -6.03 38.39 38.69
C ALA A 297 -5.33 38.61 40.04
N ALA A 298 -4.53 37.66 40.52
CA ALA A 298 -3.74 37.80 41.76
C ALA A 298 -2.61 38.85 41.67
N ARG A 299 -2.22 39.32 40.48
CA ARG A 299 -1.32 40.47 40.30
C ARG A 299 -2.10 41.78 40.31
N GLU A 300 -3.21 41.86 39.58
CA GLU A 300 -4.04 43.07 39.54
C GLU A 300 -4.70 43.35 40.90
N MET A 301 -5.20 42.33 41.61
CA MET A 301 -5.69 42.48 43.00
C MET A 301 -4.63 43.07 43.93
N ARG A 302 -3.37 42.61 43.85
CA ARG A 302 -2.27 43.19 44.64
C ARG A 302 -1.93 44.62 44.24
N LYS A 303 -2.07 45.00 42.96
CA LYS A 303 -1.92 46.40 42.53
C LYS A 303 -3.07 47.27 43.05
N LEU A 304 -4.30 46.78 43.00
CA LEU A 304 -5.48 47.49 43.53
C LEU A 304 -5.38 47.67 45.05
N GLU A 305 -4.94 46.65 45.78
CA GLU A 305 -4.62 46.77 47.22
C GLU A 305 -3.51 47.79 47.49
N ALA A 306 -2.44 47.79 46.69
CA ALA A 306 -1.36 48.78 46.83
C ALA A 306 -1.85 50.21 46.53
N GLN A 307 -2.67 50.39 45.49
CA GLN A 307 -3.31 51.67 45.17
C GLN A 307 -4.26 52.13 46.28
N LYS A 308 -5.08 51.23 46.83
CA LYS A 308 -5.98 51.52 47.97
C LYS A 308 -5.20 51.92 49.24
N ARG A 309 -3.99 51.40 49.42
CA ARG A 309 -3.04 51.82 50.48
C ARG A 309 -2.27 53.11 50.14
N GLY A 310 -2.50 53.73 48.99
CA GLY A 310 -1.82 54.96 48.56
C GLY A 310 -0.39 54.77 48.05
N PHE A 311 0.04 53.53 47.73
CA PHE A 311 1.40 53.26 47.28
C PHE A 311 1.66 53.85 45.88
N ASN A 312 2.54 54.85 45.80
CA ASN A 312 2.97 55.45 44.54
C ASN A 312 4.24 54.77 43.99
N PRO A 313 4.22 54.20 42.77
CA PRO A 313 5.39 53.53 42.17
C PRO A 313 6.39 54.50 41.50
N ARG A 314 6.21 55.82 41.68
CA ARG A 314 7.15 56.87 41.29
C ARG A 314 7.79 57.44 42.55
N TYR A 315 8.99 58.01 42.42
CA TYR A 315 9.61 58.77 43.51
C TYR A 315 8.62 59.76 44.13
N HIS A 316 8.32 59.55 45.40
CA HIS A 316 7.51 60.43 46.24
C HIS A 316 8.36 60.90 47.41
N ARG A 317 7.98 62.02 48.03
CA ARG A 317 8.72 62.56 49.17
C ARG A 317 8.36 61.76 50.44
N VAL A 318 9.23 60.86 50.86
CA VAL A 318 9.05 60.05 52.08
C VAL A 318 9.56 60.81 53.31
N ASN A 319 8.98 60.54 54.48
CA ASN A 319 9.50 61.04 55.75
C ASN A 319 10.74 60.25 56.18
N ILE A 320 11.81 60.96 56.53
CA ILE A 320 13.10 60.37 56.94
C ILE A 320 12.94 59.48 58.20
N ILE A 321 12.02 59.83 59.10
CA ILE A 321 11.74 59.05 60.32
C ILE A 321 11.13 57.69 59.96
N ASP A 322 10.18 57.67 59.03
CA ASP A 322 9.49 56.45 58.59
C ASP A 322 10.44 55.52 57.80
N GLU A 323 11.36 56.10 57.00
CA GLU A 323 12.44 55.33 56.36
C GLU A 323 13.43 54.72 57.36
N HIS A 324 13.70 55.39 58.49
CA HIS A 324 14.54 54.81 59.53
C HIS A 324 13.81 53.77 60.39
N ALA A 325 12.47 53.86 60.50
CA ALA A 325 11.65 52.89 61.22
C ALA A 325 11.49 51.56 60.46
N ASP A 326 11.29 51.59 59.14
CA ASP A 326 11.22 50.37 58.32
C ASP A 326 12.60 49.93 57.80
N LYS A 327 13.10 48.79 58.27
CA LYS A 327 14.33 48.16 57.79
C LYS A 327 14.29 47.72 56.32
N LYS A 328 13.11 47.78 55.67
CA LYS A 328 12.91 47.52 54.22
C LYS A 328 12.93 48.80 53.37
N SER A 329 13.19 49.96 53.96
CA SER A 329 13.32 51.25 53.25
C SER A 329 14.56 51.31 52.34
N GLU A 330 14.61 52.28 51.44
CA GLU A 330 15.75 52.47 50.53
C GLU A 330 17.08 52.80 51.24
N ILE A 331 17.02 53.29 52.48
CA ILE A 331 18.19 53.53 53.32
C ILE A 331 18.93 52.22 53.61
N TYR A 332 18.19 51.19 54.03
CA TYR A 332 18.76 49.91 54.46
C TYR A 332 18.76 48.85 53.34
N GLY A 333 17.71 48.80 52.50
CA GLY A 333 17.54 47.87 51.40
C GLY A 333 17.16 48.58 50.09
N PRO A 334 18.14 49.17 49.36
CA PRO A 334 17.86 49.94 48.15
C PRO A 334 17.34 49.06 47.00
N TYR A 335 16.26 49.48 46.35
CA TYR A 335 15.73 48.79 45.18
C TYR A 335 16.53 49.13 43.92
N LEU A 336 17.08 48.10 43.25
CA LEU A 336 17.85 48.22 42.00
C LEU A 336 17.15 49.02 40.87
N ARG A 337 15.81 49.07 40.86
CA ARG A 337 15.02 49.87 39.90
C ARG A 337 15.25 51.39 40.05
N HIS A 338 15.56 51.85 41.26
CA HIS A 338 15.83 53.25 41.56
C HIS A 338 17.30 53.63 41.29
N GLY A 339 18.12 52.67 40.85
CA GLY A 339 19.55 52.85 40.63
C GLY A 339 20.34 52.91 41.94
N GLU A 340 21.63 53.19 41.84
CA GLU A 340 22.44 53.47 43.02
C GLU A 340 22.13 54.87 43.54
N HIS A 341 21.68 54.96 44.79
CA HIS A 341 21.36 56.23 45.44
C HIS A 341 22.63 57.14 45.47
N PRO A 342 22.61 58.39 44.96
CA PRO A 342 23.82 59.20 44.77
C PRO A 342 24.70 59.41 46.02
N LYS A 343 24.14 59.40 47.24
CA LYS A 343 24.94 59.37 48.50
C LYS A 343 25.90 58.18 48.59
N ARG A 344 25.69 57.09 47.86
CA ARG A 344 26.57 55.90 47.80
C ARG A 344 27.69 56.04 46.75
N TRP A 345 27.65 57.07 45.89
CA TRP A 345 28.74 57.40 44.94
C TRP A 345 29.90 58.15 45.59
N HIS A 346 30.16 57.94 46.88
CA HIS A 346 31.41 58.41 47.47
C HIS A 346 32.54 57.52 46.99
N GLN A 347 33.58 58.12 46.41
CA GLN A 347 34.87 57.47 46.30
C GLN A 347 35.27 57.03 47.71
N VAL A 348 35.48 55.74 47.94
CA VAL A 348 35.97 55.25 49.24
C VAL A 348 37.34 55.85 49.43
N ILE A 349 37.46 56.82 50.35
CA ILE A 349 38.73 57.49 50.63
C ILE A 349 39.57 56.54 51.49
N ASP A 350 40.22 55.59 50.82
CA ASP A 350 41.26 54.76 51.42
C ASP A 350 42.29 55.64 52.11
N GLU A 351 42.84 55.17 53.24
CA GLU A 351 43.83 55.94 54.01
C GLU A 351 45.08 56.30 53.17
N LYS A 352 45.36 55.50 52.14
CA LYS A 352 46.41 55.74 51.14
C LYS A 352 46.17 56.98 50.27
N MET A 353 44.91 57.40 50.07
CA MET A 353 44.54 58.62 49.34
C MET A 353 44.58 59.88 50.22
N LYS A 354 44.72 59.75 51.55
CA LYS A 354 45.04 60.88 52.44
C LYS A 354 46.52 61.26 52.27
N GLN A 355 46.90 61.80 51.11
CA GLN A 355 48.27 62.24 50.81
C GLN A 355 48.72 63.50 51.59
N TYR A 356 48.06 63.82 52.71
CA TYR A 356 48.54 64.80 53.68
C TYR A 356 49.46 64.13 54.69
N ARG A 357 50.71 63.88 54.29
CA ARG A 357 51.80 63.80 55.27
C ARG A 357 51.99 65.19 55.86
N ALA A 358 51.95 65.32 57.18
CA ALA A 358 52.22 66.57 57.87
C ALA A 358 53.73 66.92 57.81
N GLN A 359 54.23 67.30 56.64
CA GLN A 359 55.52 67.97 56.50
C GLN A 359 55.33 69.45 56.86
N PHE A 360 55.49 69.74 58.14
CA PHE A 360 55.29 71.07 58.72
C PHE A 360 56.51 71.97 58.45
N ILE A 361 56.69 72.40 57.20
CA ILE A 361 57.74 73.36 56.80
C ILE A 361 57.12 74.37 55.82
N GLY A 362 57.06 75.65 56.22
CA GLY A 362 56.93 76.78 55.28
C GLY A 362 55.54 77.39 55.05
N VAL A 363 54.59 77.32 55.99
CA VAL A 363 53.30 78.04 55.89
C VAL A 363 53.00 78.89 57.12
N GLU A 364 53.84 79.88 57.38
CA GLU A 364 53.52 80.95 58.36
C GLU A 364 52.81 82.16 57.71
N ASN A 365 52.80 82.26 56.37
CA ASN A 365 52.28 83.44 55.64
C ASN A 365 51.36 83.10 54.45
N PHE A 366 50.42 82.16 54.63
CA PHE A 366 49.25 82.06 53.75
C PHE A 366 47.97 82.08 54.57
N SER A 367 47.14 83.10 54.35
CA SER A 367 45.78 83.17 54.88
C SER A 367 44.89 82.12 54.20
N THR A 368 44.90 80.90 54.73
CA THR A 368 44.02 79.80 54.28
C THR A 368 42.56 79.99 54.69
N LEU A 369 42.22 81.13 55.33
CA LEU A 369 40.84 81.57 55.49
C LEU A 369 40.25 81.86 54.10
N PRO A 370 39.21 81.13 53.66
CA PRO A 370 38.62 81.37 52.36
C PRO A 370 38.08 82.80 52.24
N GLY A 371 38.17 83.42 51.06
CA GLY A 371 37.76 84.81 50.87
C GLY A 371 36.31 85.13 51.28
N TRP A 372 35.41 84.14 51.32
CA TRP A 372 34.05 84.33 51.84
C TRP A 372 34.02 84.68 53.34
N LEU A 373 35.04 84.31 54.11
CA LEU A 373 35.18 84.63 55.53
C LEU A 373 35.64 86.07 55.76
N GLU A 374 36.55 86.60 54.92
CA GLU A 374 36.85 88.03 54.89
C GLU A 374 35.65 88.87 54.44
N ILE A 375 34.91 88.37 53.44
CA ILE A 375 33.70 89.01 52.95
C ILE A 375 32.61 89.01 54.04
N ALA A 376 32.48 87.92 54.81
CA ALA A 376 31.55 87.85 55.94
C ALA A 376 31.93 88.85 57.04
N THR A 377 33.18 88.84 57.51
CA THR A 377 33.63 89.73 58.60
C THR A 377 33.58 91.21 58.22
N LYS A 378 33.81 91.57 56.96
CA LYS A 378 33.68 92.96 56.47
C LYS A 378 32.22 93.39 56.22
N LYS A 379 31.31 92.47 55.87
CA LYS A 379 29.89 92.81 55.56
C LYS A 379 29.02 93.08 56.79
N TRP A 380 29.30 92.49 57.96
CA TRP A 380 28.45 92.69 59.15
C TRP A 380 28.43 94.12 59.74
N ARG A 381 29.23 95.07 59.21
CA ARG A 381 29.20 96.48 59.63
C ARG A 381 28.39 97.42 58.72
N LYS A 382 27.86 96.95 57.58
CA LYS A 382 27.03 97.78 56.68
C LYS A 382 25.89 96.98 56.08
N GLU A 383 24.66 97.48 56.30
CA GLU A 383 23.41 97.06 55.65
C GLU A 383 22.90 95.65 56.04
N LEU A 384 21.75 95.43 56.67
CA LEU A 384 20.66 96.34 57.06
C LEU A 384 20.13 97.24 55.94
N ASN A 385 20.01 96.70 54.72
CA ASN A 385 19.09 97.24 53.71
C ASN A 385 18.61 96.20 52.67
N LYS A 386 17.36 96.44 52.28
CA LYS A 386 16.42 95.78 51.36
C LYS A 386 16.93 94.87 50.23
N ARG A 387 16.10 93.86 49.93
CA ARG A 387 16.04 93.02 48.72
C ARG A 387 16.45 93.76 47.44
N THR A 388 17.34 93.16 46.65
CA THR A 388 17.39 93.35 45.19
C THR A 388 17.64 92.01 44.50
N VAL A 389 16.81 91.69 43.51
CA VAL A 389 16.97 90.50 42.66
C VAL A 389 18.13 90.78 41.70
N GLN A 390 19.26 90.11 41.89
CA GLN A 390 20.32 90.14 40.88
C GLN A 390 19.92 89.25 39.70
N LYS A 391 19.78 89.89 38.53
CA LYS A 391 19.59 89.20 37.26
C LYS A 391 20.85 88.38 36.95
N GLY A 392 20.77 87.07 37.08
CA GLY A 392 21.70 86.17 36.40
C GLY A 392 21.65 86.47 34.90
N LEU A 393 22.81 86.53 34.27
CA LEU A 393 22.92 86.82 32.84
C LEU A 393 22.20 85.71 32.07
N CYS A 394 21.04 86.00 31.49
CA CYS A 394 20.35 85.04 30.65
C CYS A 394 21.29 84.66 29.50
N ILE A 395 21.72 83.40 29.47
CA ILE A 395 22.00 82.73 28.21
C ILE A 395 20.67 82.84 27.45
N LYS A 396 20.58 83.80 26.52
CA LYS A 396 19.43 83.89 25.64
C LYS A 396 19.36 82.54 24.95
N GLU A 397 18.30 81.79 25.22
CA GLU A 397 17.95 80.62 24.43
C GLU A 397 17.89 81.09 22.99
N THR A 398 18.91 80.74 22.21
CA THR A 398 18.89 81.03 20.79
C THR A 398 17.70 80.26 20.22
N LYS A 399 16.96 80.85 19.27
CA LYS A 399 15.75 80.26 18.65
C LYS A 399 16.04 79.00 17.82
N TRP A 400 17.17 78.35 18.05
CA TRP A 400 17.78 77.28 17.28
C TRP A 400 18.09 76.07 18.18
N THR A 401 17.23 75.81 19.16
CA THR A 401 17.28 74.56 19.94
C THR A 401 16.79 73.39 19.07
N ALA A 402 17.24 72.17 19.38
CA ALA A 402 16.88 70.97 18.63
C ALA A 402 15.35 70.72 18.44
N PRO A 403 14.43 71.07 19.36
CA PRO A 403 12.98 71.01 19.08
C PRO A 403 12.53 72.09 18.09
N VAL A 404 12.91 73.36 18.26
CA VAL A 404 12.49 74.45 17.34
C VAL A 404 13.01 74.22 15.92
N LEU A 405 14.21 73.64 15.77
CA LEU A 405 14.75 73.23 14.47
C LEU A 405 14.02 72.04 13.84
N LYS A 406 13.32 71.19 14.63
CA LYS A 406 12.43 70.15 14.12
C LYS A 406 11.11 70.73 13.65
N GLU A 407 10.50 71.58 14.48
CA GLU A 407 9.27 72.31 14.16
C GLU A 407 9.45 73.08 12.84
N LEU A 408 10.51 73.90 12.71
CA LEU A 408 10.83 74.63 11.48
C LEU A 408 11.10 73.71 10.27
N HIS A 409 11.71 72.53 10.47
CA HIS A 409 11.87 71.56 9.38
C HIS A 409 10.55 70.93 8.94
N GLU A 410 9.64 70.66 9.88
CA GLU A 410 8.31 70.12 9.60
C GLU A 410 7.41 71.17 8.96
N GLU A 411 7.45 72.43 9.41
CA GLU A 411 6.81 73.59 8.79
C GLU A 411 7.28 73.79 7.34
N LEU A 412 8.59 73.89 7.09
CA LEU A 412 9.15 74.03 5.73
C LEU A 412 8.76 72.85 4.82
N LYS A 413 8.66 71.64 5.38
CA LYS A 413 8.27 70.43 4.65
C LYS A 413 6.76 70.33 4.40
N ASN A 414 5.95 71.00 5.20
CA ASN A 414 4.51 71.10 4.96
C ASN A 414 4.23 72.24 3.97
N LEU A 415 4.89 73.39 4.08
CA LEU A 415 4.90 74.44 3.06
C LEU A 415 5.29 73.91 1.67
N HIS A 416 6.25 72.97 1.59
CA HIS A 416 6.64 72.33 0.32
C HIS A 416 5.64 71.26 -0.20
N LYS A 417 4.60 70.90 0.57
CA LYS A 417 3.47 70.06 0.12
C LYS A 417 2.22 70.89 -0.19
N ASP A 418 2.04 72.01 0.53
CA ASP A 418 0.92 72.94 0.35
C ASP A 418 1.12 73.84 -0.88
N VAL A 419 2.35 73.90 -1.41
CA VAL A 419 2.59 74.25 -2.81
C VAL A 419 2.15 73.07 -3.67
N ASP A 420 0.90 73.11 -4.14
CA ASP A 420 0.48 72.44 -5.37
C ASP A 420 1.60 72.58 -6.42
N GLU A 421 1.89 71.53 -7.20
CA GLU A 421 2.70 71.64 -8.43
C GLU A 421 1.93 72.40 -9.52
N ARG A 422 1.57 73.66 -9.25
CA ARG A 422 1.23 74.65 -10.27
C ARG A 422 2.53 74.87 -11.03
N PRO A 423 2.62 74.52 -12.33
CA PRO A 423 3.79 74.86 -13.10
C PRO A 423 3.97 76.37 -13.01
N LEU A 424 5.16 76.83 -12.56
CA LEU A 424 5.48 78.24 -12.58
C LEU A 424 5.25 78.71 -14.01
N ALA A 425 4.42 79.74 -14.19
CA ALA A 425 4.21 80.41 -15.45
C ALA A 425 5.50 81.17 -15.84
N LEU A 426 6.51 80.42 -16.24
CA LEU A 426 7.63 80.90 -17.03
C LEU A 426 7.02 81.59 -18.24
N ARG A 427 7.51 82.81 -18.50
CA ARG A 427 7.17 83.68 -19.63
C ARG A 427 6.68 82.87 -20.81
N THR A 428 5.40 83.01 -21.18
CA THR A 428 4.85 82.44 -22.41
C THR A 428 5.73 82.88 -23.56
N LYS A 429 6.49 81.94 -24.10
CA LYS A 429 7.24 82.13 -25.33
C LYS A 429 6.19 82.33 -26.42
N VAL A 430 6.09 83.55 -26.94
CA VAL A 430 5.20 83.81 -28.09
C VAL A 430 5.76 82.99 -29.23
N GLU A 431 5.05 81.93 -29.60
CA GLU A 431 5.38 81.13 -30.76
C GLU A 431 5.12 81.98 -31.99
N ILE A 432 6.17 82.24 -32.76
CA ILE A 432 6.02 82.80 -34.10
C ILE A 432 5.28 81.72 -34.90
N PRO A 433 4.12 82.02 -35.52
CA PRO A 433 3.42 81.03 -36.31
C PRO A 433 4.34 80.56 -37.44
N ILE A 434 4.61 79.26 -37.46
CA ILE A 434 5.28 78.62 -38.58
C ILE A 434 4.33 78.80 -39.78
N PRO A 435 4.74 79.40 -40.90
CA PRO A 435 3.89 79.49 -42.07
C PRO A 435 3.55 78.07 -42.51
N GLU A 436 2.26 77.79 -42.64
CA GLU A 436 1.78 76.47 -43.07
C GLU A 436 2.41 76.13 -44.42
N PRO A 437 2.94 74.91 -44.62
CA PRO A 437 3.30 74.46 -45.96
C PRO A 437 2.02 74.49 -46.80
N ALA A 438 2.09 75.07 -48.00
CA ALA A 438 0.95 75.15 -48.89
C ALA A 438 0.33 73.76 -49.04
N THR A 439 -0.94 73.63 -48.65
CA THR A 439 -1.67 72.35 -48.70
C THR A 439 -1.64 71.83 -50.13
N PRO A 440 -1.20 70.59 -50.39
CA PRO A 440 -1.25 70.02 -51.73
C PRO A 440 -2.71 69.95 -52.17
N GLU A 441 -3.01 70.55 -53.32
CA GLU A 441 -4.30 70.41 -53.98
C GLU A 441 -4.44 68.95 -54.43
N ILE A 442 -5.31 68.20 -53.75
CA ILE A 442 -5.71 66.86 -54.14
C ILE A 442 -6.83 67.02 -55.18
N GLU A 443 -6.80 66.24 -56.25
CA GLU A 443 -7.85 66.24 -57.26
C GLU A 443 -9.22 66.00 -56.61
N GLY A 444 -10.21 66.81 -56.99
CA GLY A 444 -11.54 66.77 -56.39
C GLY A 444 -12.20 65.41 -56.59
N VAL A 445 -12.44 64.71 -55.48
CA VAL A 445 -13.23 63.47 -55.42
C VAL A 445 -14.62 63.74 -56.01
N PRO A 446 -15.19 62.83 -56.83
CA PRO A 446 -16.47 63.08 -57.47
C PRO A 446 -17.59 63.38 -56.45
N PRO A 447 -18.53 64.29 -56.77
CA PRO A 447 -19.47 64.88 -55.80
C PRO A 447 -20.51 63.90 -55.24
N GLU A 448 -20.52 62.64 -55.68
CA GLU A 448 -21.31 61.56 -55.08
C GLU A 448 -20.53 60.83 -53.99
N GLU A 449 -19.27 60.51 -54.23
CA GLU A 449 -18.36 59.93 -53.23
C GLU A 449 -18.13 60.92 -52.08
N ASP A 450 -18.00 62.21 -52.38
CA ASP A 450 -17.92 63.27 -51.36
C ASP A 450 -19.17 63.33 -50.47
N LYS A 451 -20.37 63.16 -51.04
CA LYS A 451 -21.63 63.11 -50.25
C LYS A 451 -21.69 61.85 -49.40
N GLN A 452 -21.26 60.71 -49.93
CA GLN A 452 -21.18 59.45 -49.18
C GLN A 452 -20.16 59.57 -48.04
N TYR A 453 -18.98 60.14 -48.30
CA TYR A 453 -17.95 60.38 -47.30
C TYR A 453 -18.45 61.35 -46.21
N GLN A 454 -19.08 62.46 -46.58
CA GLN A 454 -19.68 63.39 -45.63
C GLN A 454 -20.80 62.73 -44.79
N ALA A 455 -21.64 61.89 -45.40
CA ALA A 455 -22.65 61.12 -44.69
C ALA A 455 -22.04 60.12 -43.71
N VAL A 456 -20.99 59.38 -44.11
CA VAL A 456 -20.24 58.45 -43.25
C VAL A 456 -19.53 59.18 -42.11
N VAL A 457 -18.92 60.35 -42.36
CA VAL A 457 -18.31 61.20 -41.32
C VAL A 457 -19.36 61.72 -40.35
N LEU A 458 -20.55 62.09 -40.82
CA LEU A 458 -21.67 62.52 -39.98
C LEU A 458 -22.19 61.35 -39.12
N LEU A 459 -22.32 60.15 -39.69
CA LEU A 459 -22.69 58.92 -38.99
C LEU A 459 -21.63 58.55 -37.93
N GLN A 460 -20.35 58.65 -38.26
CA GLN A 460 -19.23 58.43 -37.34
C GLN A 460 -19.22 59.47 -36.19
N LYS A 461 -19.51 60.74 -36.47
CA LYS A 461 -19.68 61.79 -35.45
C LYS A 461 -20.85 61.49 -34.52
N ILE A 462 -22.00 61.03 -35.05
CA ILE A 462 -23.16 60.62 -34.24
C ILE A 462 -22.80 59.41 -33.37
N ILE A 463 -22.16 58.37 -33.91
CA ILE A 463 -21.77 57.18 -33.14
C ILE A 463 -20.77 57.55 -32.04
N ARG A 464 -19.74 58.35 -32.33
CA ARG A 464 -18.78 58.84 -31.33
C ARG A 464 -19.47 59.67 -30.25
N GLY A 465 -20.32 60.63 -30.63
CA GLY A 465 -21.08 61.43 -29.67
C GLY A 465 -22.07 60.59 -28.83
N ARG A 466 -22.66 59.53 -29.40
CA ARG A 466 -23.53 58.60 -28.67
C ARG A 466 -22.73 57.74 -27.68
N ALA A 467 -21.54 57.28 -28.06
CA ALA A 467 -20.64 56.54 -27.19
C ALA A 467 -20.10 57.42 -26.04
N GLU A 468 -19.68 58.65 -26.33
CA GLU A 468 -19.31 59.65 -25.32
C GLU A 468 -20.48 59.97 -24.38
N GLN A 469 -21.70 60.13 -24.91
CA GLN A 469 -22.89 60.30 -24.07
C GLN A 469 -23.15 59.07 -23.19
N MET A 470 -23.01 57.84 -23.71
CA MET A 470 -23.15 56.63 -22.90
C MET A 470 -22.09 56.55 -21.79
N LEU A 471 -20.83 56.84 -22.09
CA LEU A 471 -19.75 56.92 -21.09
C LEU A 471 -20.01 58.01 -20.04
N ILE A 472 -20.60 59.15 -20.44
CA ILE A 472 -21.02 60.21 -19.50
C ILE A 472 -22.21 59.75 -18.65
N TYR A 473 -23.17 59.00 -19.20
CA TYR A 473 -24.29 58.46 -18.42
C TYR A 473 -23.85 57.36 -17.45
N GLU A 474 -23.00 56.42 -17.88
CA GLU A 474 -22.40 55.39 -17.03
C GLU A 474 -21.49 56.01 -15.96
N GLY A 475 -20.66 57.00 -16.31
CA GLY A 475 -19.89 57.80 -15.36
C GLY A 475 -20.76 58.57 -14.36
N ARG A 476 -21.88 59.14 -14.80
CA ARG A 476 -22.85 59.80 -13.92
C ARG A 476 -23.56 58.80 -13.00
N ASP A 477 -23.88 57.61 -13.49
CA ASP A 477 -24.65 56.62 -12.75
C ASP A 477 -23.76 55.86 -11.74
N THR A 478 -22.50 55.57 -12.08
CA THR A 478 -21.47 55.10 -11.14
C THR A 478 -21.11 56.16 -10.09
N CYS A 479 -21.05 57.44 -10.48
CA CYS A 479 -20.80 58.54 -9.53
C CYS A 479 -22.08 59.05 -8.86
N LYS A 480 -23.25 58.44 -9.07
CA LYS A 480 -24.56 58.97 -8.66
C LYS A 480 -24.68 59.12 -7.15
N GLU A 481 -24.19 58.14 -6.40
CA GLU A 481 -24.13 58.16 -4.94
C GLU A 481 -23.20 59.27 -4.45
N LEU A 482 -21.98 59.36 -4.98
CA LEU A 482 -21.03 60.44 -4.66
C LEU A 482 -21.60 61.83 -4.99
N ILE A 483 -22.30 61.97 -6.12
CA ILE A 483 -22.99 63.21 -6.51
C ILE A 483 -24.12 63.55 -5.53
N GLN A 484 -24.85 62.55 -5.04
CA GLN A 484 -25.85 62.73 -3.98
C GLN A 484 -25.18 63.17 -2.66
N GLU A 485 -24.16 62.44 -2.18
CA GLU A 485 -23.38 62.83 -1.00
C GLU A 485 -22.86 64.27 -1.08
N LEU A 486 -22.29 64.66 -2.21
CA LEU A 486 -21.78 66.02 -2.44
C LEU A 486 -22.91 67.05 -2.45
N LYS A 487 -24.04 66.79 -3.12
CA LYS A 487 -25.24 67.66 -3.11
C LYS A 487 -25.81 67.88 -1.70
N TYR A 488 -25.80 66.83 -0.86
CA TYR A 488 -26.26 66.91 0.53
C TYR A 488 -25.16 67.41 1.51
N SER A 489 -23.90 67.55 1.08
CA SER A 489 -22.81 68.04 1.93
C SER A 489 -22.80 69.55 2.11
N VAL A 490 -23.21 70.31 1.09
CA VAL A 490 -23.24 71.78 1.10
C VAL A 490 -24.66 72.24 1.45
N GLY A 491 -24.79 73.21 2.35
CA GLY A 491 -26.07 73.86 2.66
C GLY A 491 -25.81 75.29 3.14
N LEU A 492 -26.48 76.27 2.55
CA LEU A 492 -26.23 77.69 2.83
C LEU A 492 -27.05 78.19 4.03
N LEU A 493 -28.34 77.87 4.10
CA LEU A 493 -29.22 78.25 5.22
C LEU A 493 -29.21 77.22 6.36
N LYS A 494 -29.44 77.69 7.61
CA LYS A 494 -29.49 76.82 8.80
C LYS A 494 -30.60 75.75 8.76
N LYS A 495 -31.78 76.07 8.20
CA LYS A 495 -32.88 75.09 8.05
C LYS A 495 -32.48 73.97 7.09
N ASP A 496 -31.91 74.31 5.94
CA ASP A 496 -31.44 73.37 4.92
C ASP A 496 -30.32 72.46 5.45
N LYS A 497 -29.39 72.99 6.26
CA LYS A 497 -28.35 72.18 6.93
C LYS A 497 -28.96 71.07 7.80
N GLY A 498 -30.07 71.33 8.49
CA GLY A 498 -30.77 70.33 9.30
C GLY A 498 -31.43 69.22 8.47
N ILE A 499 -32.06 69.59 7.36
CA ILE A 499 -32.69 68.62 6.43
C ILE A 499 -31.61 67.76 5.77
N ARG A 500 -30.58 68.39 5.18
CA ARG A 500 -29.47 67.71 4.49
C ARG A 500 -28.64 66.82 5.42
N SER A 501 -28.53 67.16 6.70
CA SER A 501 -27.90 66.28 7.70
C SER A 501 -28.69 64.98 7.93
N LYS A 502 -30.03 65.02 7.90
CA LYS A 502 -30.89 63.82 7.99
C LYS A 502 -30.82 62.97 6.71
N GLU A 503 -30.78 63.61 5.54
CA GLU A 503 -30.60 62.94 4.24
C GLU A 503 -29.22 62.26 4.17
N LYS A 504 -28.15 62.94 4.59
CA LYS A 504 -26.81 62.37 4.72
C LYS A 504 -26.73 61.19 5.70
N GLN A 505 -27.53 61.19 6.76
CA GLN A 505 -27.64 60.03 7.66
C GLN A 505 -28.35 58.86 6.97
N LYS A 506 -29.42 59.09 6.20
CA LYS A 506 -30.10 58.04 5.42
C LYS A 506 -29.16 57.36 4.41
N VAL A 507 -28.42 58.15 3.59
CA VAL A 507 -27.47 57.59 2.61
C VAL A 507 -26.40 56.73 3.30
N LYS A 508 -25.86 57.20 4.43
CA LYS A 508 -24.89 56.41 5.22
C LYS A 508 -25.46 55.13 5.83
N LEU A 509 -26.75 55.11 6.17
CA LEU A 509 -27.43 53.89 6.65
C LEU A 509 -27.61 52.90 5.50
N GLN A 510 -28.04 53.37 4.33
CA GLN A 510 -28.18 52.54 3.12
C GLN A 510 -26.85 51.89 2.70
N GLN A 511 -25.76 52.67 2.61
CA GLN A 511 -24.42 52.13 2.34
C GLN A 511 -23.97 51.10 3.38
N ARG A 512 -24.34 51.30 4.66
CA ARG A 512 -24.04 50.33 5.72
C ARG A 512 -24.85 49.05 5.51
N GLU A 513 -26.14 49.15 5.21
CA GLU A 513 -27.01 48.01 4.90
C GLU A 513 -26.50 47.23 3.68
N GLU A 514 -26.20 47.90 2.57
CA GLU A 514 -25.61 47.29 1.36
C GLU A 514 -24.28 46.60 1.65
N SER A 515 -23.40 47.22 2.45
CA SER A 515 -22.14 46.58 2.87
C SER A 515 -22.39 45.33 3.71
N ILE A 516 -23.43 45.30 4.54
CA ILE A 516 -23.83 44.13 5.34
C ILE A 516 -24.38 43.04 4.41
N GLN A 517 -25.22 43.39 3.43
CA GLN A 517 -25.75 42.45 2.44
C GLN A 517 -24.64 41.83 1.58
N LEU A 518 -23.69 42.62 1.08
CA LEU A 518 -22.53 42.10 0.33
C LEU A 518 -21.68 41.15 1.18
N ASN A 519 -21.43 41.48 2.45
CA ASN A 519 -20.73 40.59 3.38
C ASN A 519 -21.51 39.30 3.68
N MET A 520 -22.86 39.37 3.78
CA MET A 520 -23.74 38.20 3.92
C MET A 520 -23.64 37.30 2.68
N VAL A 521 -23.75 37.86 1.47
CA VAL A 521 -23.66 37.11 0.21
C VAL A 521 -22.29 36.46 0.05
N GLN A 522 -21.19 37.17 0.34
CA GLN A 522 -19.84 36.58 0.33
C GLN A 522 -19.70 35.44 1.35
N ARG A 523 -20.30 35.59 2.54
CA ARG A 523 -20.31 34.52 3.57
C ARG A 523 -21.11 33.31 3.12
N LEU A 524 -22.28 33.51 2.51
CA LEU A 524 -23.12 32.44 1.95
C LEU A 524 -22.40 31.72 0.81
N GLN A 525 -21.80 32.45 -0.13
CA GLN A 525 -21.00 31.87 -1.22
C GLN A 525 -19.80 31.08 -0.68
N GLY A 526 -19.14 31.59 0.37
CA GLY A 526 -18.07 30.87 1.07
C GLY A 526 -18.53 29.66 1.89
N MET A 527 -19.79 29.59 2.31
CA MET A 527 -20.40 28.40 2.92
C MET A 527 -20.82 27.38 1.85
N LEU A 528 -21.43 27.83 0.76
CA LEU A 528 -21.81 26.99 -0.38
C LEU A 528 -20.57 26.33 -1.01
N GLY A 529 -19.49 27.08 -1.24
CA GLY A 529 -18.24 26.53 -1.76
C GLY A 529 -17.59 25.50 -0.83
N LYS A 530 -17.78 25.61 0.49
CA LYS A 530 -17.36 24.57 1.45
C LYS A 530 -18.23 23.32 1.35
N LEU A 531 -19.54 23.48 1.30
CA LEU A 531 -20.48 22.36 1.15
C LEU A 531 -20.24 21.60 -0.16
N GLN A 532 -20.13 22.32 -1.28
CA GLN A 532 -19.76 21.76 -2.58
C GLN A 532 -18.40 21.06 -2.53
N GLY A 533 -17.38 21.68 -1.91
CA GLY A 533 -16.06 21.08 -1.74
C GLY A 533 -16.07 19.80 -0.90
N VAL A 534 -16.92 19.72 0.14
CA VAL A 534 -17.12 18.50 0.92
C VAL A 534 -17.82 17.43 0.10
N VAL A 535 -18.94 17.73 -0.57
CA VAL A 535 -19.69 16.75 -1.38
C VAL A 535 -18.83 16.19 -2.51
N VAL A 536 -18.19 17.06 -3.30
CA VAL A 536 -17.27 16.66 -4.38
C VAL A 536 -16.08 15.88 -3.82
N GLY A 537 -15.51 16.30 -2.70
CA GLY A 537 -14.45 15.57 -2.01
C GLY A 537 -14.88 14.14 -1.61
N THR A 538 -16.04 14.00 -0.98
CA THR A 538 -16.58 12.68 -0.57
C THR A 538 -16.92 11.79 -1.76
N LEU A 539 -17.42 12.36 -2.86
CA LEU A 539 -17.74 11.61 -4.08
C LEU A 539 -16.46 11.13 -4.78
N LEU A 540 -15.44 11.98 -4.89
CA LEU A 540 -14.14 11.60 -5.45
C LEU A 540 -13.41 10.58 -4.56
N ASP A 541 -13.49 10.72 -3.24
CA ASP A 541 -12.94 9.72 -2.30
C ASP A 541 -13.67 8.38 -2.39
N PHE A 542 -14.99 8.38 -2.60
CA PHE A 542 -15.77 7.16 -2.85
C PHE A 542 -15.38 6.50 -4.17
N LEU A 543 -15.37 7.26 -5.28
CA LEU A 543 -14.96 6.76 -6.61
C LEU A 543 -13.52 6.23 -6.62
N ASN A 544 -12.59 6.88 -5.90
CA ASN A 544 -11.21 6.42 -5.77
C ASN A 544 -11.10 5.14 -4.93
N LYS A 545 -11.96 4.94 -3.91
CA LYS A 545 -12.02 3.69 -3.15
C LYS A 545 -12.57 2.55 -3.99
N GLU A 546 -13.68 2.75 -4.69
CA GLU A 546 -14.25 1.71 -5.58
C GLU A 546 -13.30 1.38 -6.75
N LEU A 547 -12.63 2.38 -7.34
CA LEU A 547 -11.61 2.14 -8.36
C LEU A 547 -10.43 1.31 -7.82
N ARG A 548 -9.95 1.59 -6.60
CA ARG A 548 -8.89 0.79 -5.96
C ARG A 548 -9.37 -0.62 -5.66
N ARG A 549 -10.59 -0.76 -5.13
CA ARG A 549 -11.23 -2.05 -4.87
C ARG A 549 -11.32 -2.88 -6.15
N LEU A 550 -11.80 -2.31 -7.26
CA LEU A 550 -11.86 -3.00 -8.56
C LEU A 550 -10.47 -3.40 -9.08
N LEU A 551 -9.43 -2.57 -8.87
CA LEU A 551 -8.05 -2.94 -9.20
C LEU A 551 -7.50 -4.06 -8.30
N GLU A 552 -7.85 -4.06 -7.01
CA GLU A 552 -7.49 -5.11 -6.05
C GLU A 552 -8.23 -6.43 -6.36
N GLU A 553 -9.52 -6.38 -6.70
CA GLU A 553 -10.31 -7.52 -7.16
C GLU A 553 -9.74 -8.11 -8.46
N ARG A 554 -9.41 -7.28 -9.47
CA ARG A 554 -8.73 -7.72 -10.71
C ARG A 554 -7.37 -8.36 -10.42
N LYS A 555 -6.59 -7.78 -9.49
CA LYS A 555 -5.28 -8.31 -9.09
C LYS A 555 -5.41 -9.65 -8.34
N ALA A 556 -6.38 -9.77 -7.45
CA ALA A 556 -6.69 -11.01 -6.75
C ALA A 556 -7.14 -12.11 -7.73
N HIS A 557 -8.02 -11.77 -8.69
CA HIS A 557 -8.43 -12.69 -9.76
C HIS A 557 -7.23 -13.17 -10.60
N ALA A 558 -6.34 -12.26 -11.01
CA ALA A 558 -5.11 -12.63 -11.72
C ALA A 558 -4.19 -13.55 -10.88
N MET A 559 -4.08 -13.31 -9.57
CA MET A 559 -3.35 -14.20 -8.65
C MET A 559 -4.02 -15.57 -8.54
N CYS A 560 -5.35 -15.66 -8.47
CA CYS A 560 -6.07 -16.93 -8.48
C CYS A 560 -5.79 -17.74 -9.75
N LEU A 561 -5.86 -17.12 -10.94
CA LEU A 561 -5.53 -17.80 -12.20
C LEU A 561 -4.08 -18.31 -12.26
N VAL A 562 -3.12 -17.56 -11.71
CA VAL A 562 -1.73 -18.01 -11.59
C VAL A 562 -1.62 -19.20 -10.63
N ASN A 563 -2.25 -19.12 -9.46
CA ASN A 563 -2.24 -20.18 -8.46
C ASN A 563 -2.90 -21.47 -8.97
N GLU A 564 -4.02 -21.38 -9.69
CA GLU A 564 -4.66 -22.52 -10.36
C GLU A 564 -3.73 -23.14 -11.40
N ARG A 565 -3.09 -22.32 -12.24
CA ARG A 565 -2.11 -22.80 -13.22
C ARG A 565 -0.95 -23.53 -12.54
N GLU A 566 -0.40 -23.00 -11.46
CA GLU A 566 0.65 -23.71 -10.70
C GLU A 566 0.14 -25.00 -10.07
N ARG A 567 -1.08 -25.00 -9.52
CA ARG A 567 -1.74 -26.18 -8.98
C ARG A 567 -1.85 -27.27 -10.04
N TYR A 568 -2.36 -26.96 -11.24
CA TYR A 568 -2.43 -27.92 -12.34
C TYR A 568 -1.06 -28.47 -12.75
N ILE A 569 0.00 -27.64 -12.73
CA ILE A 569 1.38 -28.09 -13.00
C ILE A 569 1.86 -29.07 -11.92
N ARG A 570 1.62 -28.77 -10.63
CA ARG A 570 1.99 -29.64 -9.50
C ARG A 570 1.21 -30.96 -9.54
N GLU A 571 -0.10 -30.91 -9.75
CA GLU A 571 -0.96 -32.10 -9.86
C GLU A 571 -0.56 -32.97 -11.07
N ALA A 572 -0.23 -32.38 -12.21
CA ALA A 572 0.27 -33.13 -13.37
C ALA A 572 1.63 -33.79 -13.11
N ALA A 573 2.57 -33.09 -12.47
CA ALA A 573 3.88 -33.63 -12.10
C ALA A 573 3.78 -34.73 -11.02
N GLU A 574 2.81 -34.62 -10.11
CA GLU A 574 2.52 -35.69 -9.15
C GLU A 574 1.83 -36.88 -9.82
N ALA A 575 0.85 -36.65 -10.70
CA ALA A 575 0.19 -37.71 -11.46
C ALA A 575 1.20 -38.51 -12.30
N GLY A 576 2.17 -37.85 -12.96
CA GLY A 576 3.27 -38.52 -13.67
C GLY A 576 4.15 -39.39 -12.75
N ARG A 577 4.45 -38.91 -11.53
CA ARG A 577 5.18 -39.69 -10.51
C ARG A 577 4.37 -40.91 -10.06
N ARG A 578 3.09 -40.73 -9.73
CA ARG A 578 2.15 -41.81 -9.35
C ARG A 578 2.02 -42.86 -10.45
N GLN A 579 1.93 -42.44 -11.73
CA GLN A 579 1.90 -43.37 -12.87
C GLN A 579 3.19 -44.19 -13.00
N LYS A 580 4.37 -43.57 -12.86
CA LYS A 580 5.66 -44.29 -12.87
C LYS A 580 5.78 -45.27 -11.70
N GLU A 581 5.22 -44.95 -10.54
CA GLU A 581 5.19 -45.86 -9.40
C GLU A 581 4.21 -47.02 -9.59
N LEU A 582 2.98 -46.76 -10.02
CA LEU A 582 1.99 -47.80 -10.36
C LEU A 582 2.44 -48.72 -11.50
N ARG A 583 3.32 -48.24 -12.38
CA ARG A 583 3.96 -49.08 -13.40
C ARG A 583 4.96 -50.03 -12.75
N ARG A 584 5.90 -49.51 -11.95
CA ARG A 584 6.87 -50.34 -11.20
C ARG A 584 6.19 -51.35 -10.28
N ARG A 585 5.12 -50.97 -9.57
CA ARG A 585 4.35 -51.91 -8.72
C ARG A 585 3.77 -53.07 -9.55
N ARG A 586 3.18 -52.80 -10.72
CA ARG A 586 2.70 -53.86 -11.63
C ARG A 586 3.82 -54.75 -12.16
N GLU A 587 4.95 -54.17 -12.54
CA GLU A 587 6.15 -54.91 -12.96
C GLU A 587 6.66 -55.82 -11.81
N HIS A 588 6.65 -55.34 -10.56
CA HIS A 588 6.96 -56.15 -9.37
C HIS A 588 5.91 -57.23 -9.07
N ASP A 589 4.61 -56.95 -9.21
CA ASP A 589 3.53 -57.93 -9.01
C ASP A 589 3.58 -59.06 -10.06
N GLU A 590 3.95 -58.74 -11.30
CA GLU A 590 4.16 -59.71 -12.38
C GLU A 590 5.39 -60.58 -12.11
N MET A 591 6.52 -59.99 -11.70
CA MET A 591 7.70 -60.75 -11.26
C MET A 591 7.38 -61.64 -10.06
N PHE A 592 6.63 -61.14 -9.06
CA PHE A 592 6.24 -61.93 -7.90
C PHE A 592 5.35 -63.11 -8.28
N LYS A 593 4.36 -62.91 -9.16
CA LYS A 593 3.53 -64.01 -9.70
C LYS A 593 4.36 -65.06 -10.44
N GLN A 594 5.36 -64.65 -11.22
CA GLN A 594 6.27 -65.58 -11.89
C GLN A 594 7.11 -66.37 -10.89
N ILE A 595 7.68 -65.72 -9.86
CA ILE A 595 8.44 -66.38 -8.79
C ILE A 595 7.55 -67.37 -8.03
N VAL A 596 6.35 -66.96 -7.59
CA VAL A 596 5.40 -67.83 -6.89
C VAL A 596 5.04 -69.04 -7.76
N LYS A 597 4.76 -68.83 -9.05
CA LYS A 597 4.50 -69.92 -9.97
C LYS A 597 5.69 -70.87 -10.06
N VAL A 598 6.92 -70.38 -10.24
CA VAL A 598 8.12 -71.22 -10.29
C VAL A 598 8.33 -71.99 -8.98
N THR A 599 8.04 -71.40 -7.82
CA THR A 599 8.09 -72.13 -6.54
C THR A 599 6.98 -73.17 -6.39
N GLN A 600 5.80 -72.93 -6.95
CA GLN A 600 4.74 -73.93 -6.95
C GLN A 600 5.05 -75.06 -7.92
N ASP A 601 5.46 -74.74 -9.16
CA ASP A 601 5.90 -75.72 -10.16
C ASP A 601 7.07 -76.58 -9.60
N SER A 602 8.00 -76.01 -8.82
CA SER A 602 9.09 -76.78 -8.20
C SER A 602 8.62 -77.67 -7.03
N VAL A 603 7.70 -77.18 -6.19
CA VAL A 603 7.06 -78.00 -5.14
C VAL A 603 6.26 -79.15 -5.75
N ASP A 604 5.51 -78.89 -6.83
CA ASP A 604 4.72 -79.91 -7.53
C ASP A 604 5.63 -80.98 -8.16
N VAL A 605 6.79 -80.60 -8.72
CA VAL A 605 7.82 -81.56 -9.18
C VAL A 605 8.40 -82.37 -8.02
N TYR A 606 8.76 -81.74 -6.89
CA TYR A 606 9.27 -82.49 -5.73
C TYR A 606 8.21 -83.45 -5.14
N LEU A 607 6.95 -83.04 -5.08
CA LEU A 607 5.84 -83.91 -4.65
C LEU A 607 5.63 -85.04 -5.66
N GLN A 608 5.70 -84.77 -6.96
CA GLN A 608 5.63 -85.79 -8.00
C GLN A 608 6.78 -86.81 -7.86
N ASP A 609 8.01 -86.36 -7.63
CA ASP A 609 9.15 -87.25 -7.41
C ASP A 609 8.97 -88.12 -6.15
N ILE A 610 8.51 -87.56 -5.03
CA ILE A 610 8.19 -88.32 -3.81
C ILE A 610 7.07 -89.35 -4.06
N THR A 611 6.03 -88.99 -4.82
CA THR A 611 4.94 -89.94 -5.15
C THR A 611 5.36 -91.02 -6.14
N THR A 612 6.25 -90.71 -7.09
CA THR A 612 6.79 -91.72 -8.02
C THR A 612 7.78 -92.65 -7.31
N GLU A 613 8.65 -92.14 -6.43
CA GLU A 613 9.51 -92.95 -5.57
C GLU A 613 8.68 -93.85 -4.63
N GLY A 614 7.64 -93.31 -3.99
CA GLY A 614 6.73 -94.08 -3.14
C GLY A 614 5.95 -95.15 -3.91
N MET A 615 5.49 -94.84 -5.13
CA MET A 615 4.84 -95.81 -6.02
C MET A 615 5.82 -96.87 -6.53
N GLU A 616 7.06 -96.49 -6.85
CA GLU A 616 8.12 -97.44 -7.19
C GLU A 616 8.45 -98.35 -6.00
N PHE A 617 8.51 -97.83 -4.78
CA PHE A 617 8.76 -98.63 -3.58
C PHE A 617 7.63 -99.64 -3.36
N ALA A 618 6.37 -99.19 -3.36
CA ALA A 618 5.21 -100.06 -3.17
C ALA A 618 5.06 -101.11 -4.28
N SER A 619 5.31 -100.73 -5.54
CA SER A 619 5.27 -101.68 -6.67
C SER A 619 6.46 -102.64 -6.68
N LYS A 620 7.65 -102.24 -6.21
CA LYS A 620 8.78 -103.16 -5.95
C LYS A 620 8.41 -104.14 -4.83
N GLU A 621 7.81 -103.68 -3.74
CA GLU A 621 7.35 -104.52 -2.63
C GLU A 621 6.30 -105.55 -3.10
N GLU A 622 5.22 -105.10 -3.75
CA GLU A 622 4.19 -105.98 -4.33
C GLU A 622 4.77 -106.95 -5.37
N ALA A 623 5.69 -106.50 -6.23
CA ALA A 623 6.38 -107.36 -7.18
C ALA A 623 7.24 -108.41 -6.47
N THR A 624 7.96 -108.07 -5.40
CA THR A 624 8.72 -109.05 -4.60
C THR A 624 7.81 -110.02 -3.87
N GLU A 625 6.66 -109.59 -3.36
CA GLU A 625 5.64 -110.50 -2.82
C GLU A 625 5.10 -111.45 -3.89
N TYR A 626 4.77 -110.94 -5.08
CA TYR A 626 4.27 -111.76 -6.18
C TYR A 626 5.34 -112.75 -6.67
N ILE A 627 6.59 -112.30 -6.83
CA ILE A 627 7.72 -113.14 -7.20
C ILE A 627 7.98 -114.18 -6.12
N THR A 628 8.00 -113.86 -4.83
CA THR A 628 8.18 -114.86 -3.76
C THR A 628 7.01 -115.85 -3.67
N LYS A 629 5.76 -115.41 -3.90
CA LYS A 629 4.59 -116.31 -4.03
C LYS A 629 4.71 -117.22 -5.25
N LEU A 630 5.24 -116.72 -6.37
CA LEU A 630 5.47 -117.49 -7.60
C LEU A 630 6.65 -118.46 -7.46
N VAL A 631 7.77 -118.02 -6.88
CA VAL A 631 8.93 -118.86 -6.55
C VAL A 631 8.50 -119.97 -5.61
N ARG A 632 7.75 -119.70 -4.54
CA ARG A 632 7.18 -120.75 -3.67
C ARG A 632 6.21 -121.71 -4.37
N LYS A 633 5.57 -121.30 -5.47
CA LYS A 633 4.79 -122.22 -6.32
C LYS A 633 5.72 -123.08 -7.15
N ILE A 634 6.66 -122.48 -7.86
CA ILE A 634 7.68 -123.18 -8.65
C ILE A 634 8.47 -124.15 -7.76
N GLU A 635 8.88 -123.77 -6.56
CA GLU A 635 9.55 -124.63 -5.58
C GLU A 635 8.69 -125.86 -5.27
N ARG A 636 7.40 -125.70 -4.92
CA ARG A 636 6.48 -126.85 -4.74
C ARG A 636 6.31 -127.68 -6.00
N ASP A 637 6.07 -127.06 -7.14
CA ASP A 637 5.87 -127.74 -8.42
C ASP A 637 7.15 -128.51 -8.83
N THR A 638 8.34 -127.96 -8.52
CA THR A 638 9.63 -128.62 -8.73
C THR A 638 9.92 -129.69 -7.69
N ASP A 639 9.57 -129.52 -6.41
CA ASP A 639 9.70 -130.57 -5.39
C ASP A 639 8.78 -131.75 -5.71
N GLU A 640 7.56 -131.47 -6.20
CA GLU A 640 6.67 -132.49 -6.76
C GLU A 640 7.25 -133.16 -8.01
N ALA A 641 7.86 -132.39 -8.92
CA ALA A 641 8.52 -132.92 -10.11
C ALA A 641 9.79 -133.74 -9.77
N TYR A 642 10.59 -133.33 -8.78
CA TYR A 642 11.77 -134.06 -8.30
C TYR A 642 11.36 -135.33 -7.54
N SER A 643 10.26 -135.29 -6.79
CA SER A 643 9.65 -136.48 -6.17
C SER A 643 9.24 -137.50 -7.25
N LYS A 644 8.55 -137.04 -8.31
CA LYS A 644 8.23 -137.85 -9.50
C LYS A 644 9.48 -138.29 -10.28
N ARG A 645 10.56 -137.50 -10.27
CA ARG A 645 11.82 -137.78 -11.00
C ARG A 645 12.63 -138.94 -10.42
N SER A 646 12.40 -139.34 -9.17
CA SER A 646 13.08 -140.49 -8.58
C SER A 646 12.68 -141.85 -9.18
N GLU A 647 11.68 -141.88 -10.09
CA GLU A 647 11.09 -143.10 -10.67
C GLU A 647 11.09 -143.12 -12.22
N ILE A 648 11.91 -142.31 -12.90
CA ILE A 648 11.86 -142.13 -14.38
C ILE A 648 12.87 -143.03 -15.13
N SER A 649 12.41 -143.73 -16.18
CA SER A 649 13.20 -144.64 -17.02
C SER A 649 14.04 -143.90 -18.08
N ILE A 650 14.98 -144.59 -18.73
CA ILE A 650 15.89 -144.01 -19.73
C ILE A 650 15.12 -143.48 -20.95
N ASP A 651 14.12 -144.22 -21.43
CA ASP A 651 13.36 -143.84 -22.63
C ASP A 651 12.53 -142.55 -22.44
N GLU A 652 12.04 -142.30 -21.22
CA GLU A 652 11.29 -141.09 -20.85
C GLU A 652 12.20 -139.85 -20.74
N GLN A 653 13.52 -140.03 -20.59
CA GLN A 653 14.48 -138.93 -20.59
C GLN A 653 14.72 -138.36 -21.99
N ASP A 654 14.71 -139.21 -23.02
CA ASP A 654 14.86 -138.75 -24.41
C ASP A 654 13.60 -138.02 -24.90
N GLU A 655 12.40 -138.46 -24.49
CA GLU A 655 11.16 -137.68 -24.71
C GLU A 655 11.23 -136.32 -24.01
N LEU A 656 11.66 -136.27 -22.74
CA LEU A 656 11.84 -135.01 -22.00
C LEU A 656 12.87 -134.07 -22.65
N ILE A 657 13.97 -134.61 -23.20
CA ILE A 657 14.97 -133.82 -23.94
C ILE A 657 14.38 -133.26 -25.23
N ALA A 658 13.63 -134.06 -26.00
CA ALA A 658 12.93 -133.60 -27.18
C ALA A 658 11.93 -132.48 -26.84
N ASP A 659 11.18 -132.64 -25.76
CA ASP A 659 10.20 -131.67 -25.30
C ASP A 659 10.86 -130.38 -24.77
N MET A 660 12.02 -130.48 -24.11
CA MET A 660 12.85 -129.32 -23.73
C MET A 660 13.38 -128.56 -24.95
N VAL A 661 13.82 -129.26 -25.99
CA VAL A 661 14.27 -128.63 -27.25
C VAL A 661 13.11 -127.93 -27.96
N HIS A 662 11.93 -128.55 -28.00
CA HIS A 662 10.75 -127.98 -28.63
C HIS A 662 10.15 -126.79 -27.88
N HIS A 663 10.08 -126.84 -26.54
CA HIS A 663 9.40 -125.82 -25.73
C HIS A 663 10.32 -124.70 -25.21
N PHE A 664 11.61 -124.95 -24.99
CA PHE A 664 12.55 -123.92 -24.51
C PHE A 664 13.52 -123.45 -25.58
N VAL A 665 14.23 -124.37 -26.25
CA VAL A 665 15.34 -124.00 -27.15
C VAL A 665 14.85 -123.34 -28.44
N LEU A 666 13.89 -123.95 -29.14
CA LEU A 666 13.35 -123.38 -30.39
C LEU A 666 12.67 -122.01 -30.18
N PRO A 667 11.80 -121.80 -29.17
CA PRO A 667 11.16 -120.51 -28.96
C PRO A 667 12.14 -119.41 -28.54
N ASP A 668 13.21 -119.70 -27.79
CA ASP A 668 14.20 -118.67 -27.43
C ASP A 668 15.10 -118.27 -28.61
N VAL A 669 15.43 -119.20 -29.51
CA VAL A 669 16.08 -118.87 -30.79
C VAL A 669 15.16 -117.99 -31.64
N GLN A 670 13.86 -118.32 -31.73
CA GLN A 670 12.88 -117.50 -32.44
C GLN A 670 12.75 -116.09 -31.82
N LYS A 671 12.65 -115.98 -30.48
CA LYS A 671 12.62 -114.68 -29.77
C LYS A 671 13.88 -113.85 -30.05
N LYS A 672 15.08 -114.46 -30.08
CA LYS A 672 16.34 -113.78 -30.44
C LYS A 672 16.29 -113.23 -31.86
N ILE A 673 15.82 -114.01 -32.84
CA ILE A 673 15.67 -113.57 -34.23
C ILE A 673 14.65 -112.42 -34.34
N VAL A 674 13.52 -112.50 -33.64
CA VAL A 674 12.50 -111.43 -33.62
C VAL A 674 13.06 -110.14 -33.00
N ARG A 675 13.77 -110.22 -31.86
CA ARG A 675 14.44 -109.06 -31.24
C ARG A 675 15.45 -108.40 -32.19
N GLN A 676 16.26 -109.17 -32.90
CA GLN A 676 17.19 -108.65 -33.91
C GLN A 676 16.48 -107.95 -35.07
N ARG A 677 15.37 -108.51 -35.57
CA ARG A 677 14.54 -107.87 -36.62
C ARG A 677 13.91 -106.56 -36.13
N ILE A 678 13.46 -106.49 -34.87
CA ILE A 678 12.91 -105.26 -34.27
C ILE A 678 14.00 -104.19 -34.15
N ALA A 679 15.18 -104.54 -33.62
CA ALA A 679 16.32 -103.61 -33.51
C ALA A 679 16.77 -103.07 -34.88
N ALA A 680 16.80 -103.91 -35.92
CA ALA A 680 17.09 -103.49 -37.29
C ALA A 680 16.04 -102.48 -37.82
N LYS A 681 14.75 -102.76 -37.62
CA LYS A 681 13.65 -101.83 -37.99
C LYS A 681 13.71 -100.51 -37.21
N GLN A 682 14.03 -100.54 -35.92
CA GLN A 682 14.21 -99.34 -35.11
C GLN A 682 15.38 -98.49 -35.62
N LYS A 683 16.52 -99.11 -35.95
CA LYS A 683 17.69 -98.41 -36.53
C LYS A 683 17.38 -97.79 -37.90
N GLN A 684 16.56 -98.44 -38.73
CA GLN A 684 16.06 -97.86 -39.97
C GLN A 684 15.13 -96.66 -39.71
N LYS A 685 14.17 -96.78 -38.79
CA LYS A 685 13.27 -95.68 -38.41
C LYS A 685 14.02 -94.47 -37.84
N LEU A 686 15.03 -94.70 -37.00
CA LEU A 686 15.90 -93.66 -36.45
C LEU A 686 16.65 -92.91 -37.57
N LYS A 687 17.19 -93.64 -38.56
CA LYS A 687 17.79 -93.00 -39.75
C LYS A 687 16.77 -92.16 -40.51
N THR A 688 15.58 -92.69 -40.81
CA THR A 688 14.57 -91.90 -41.53
C THR A 688 14.13 -90.66 -40.75
N VAL A 689 14.01 -90.74 -39.42
CA VAL A 689 13.70 -89.56 -38.58
C VAL A 689 14.83 -88.54 -38.64
N HIS A 690 16.07 -88.97 -38.46
CA HIS A 690 17.26 -88.13 -38.59
C HIS A 690 17.28 -87.42 -39.96
N ASP A 691 17.16 -88.16 -41.05
CA ASP A 691 17.19 -87.64 -42.42
C ASP A 691 16.03 -86.64 -42.65
N THR A 692 14.82 -86.90 -42.14
CA THR A 692 13.69 -85.94 -42.23
C THR A 692 13.86 -84.69 -41.38
N ILE A 693 14.58 -84.74 -40.26
CA ILE A 693 14.85 -83.56 -39.43
C ILE A 693 15.89 -82.68 -40.11
N TYR A 694 17.01 -83.25 -40.55
CA TYR A 694 18.09 -82.48 -41.16
C TYR A 694 17.72 -81.88 -42.53
N THR A 695 17.01 -82.61 -43.40
CA THR A 695 16.46 -82.02 -44.64
C THR A 695 15.47 -80.88 -44.39
N ARG A 696 14.76 -80.89 -43.24
CA ARG A 696 13.89 -79.80 -42.83
C ARG A 696 14.66 -78.60 -42.28
N PHE A 697 15.80 -78.82 -41.62
CA PHE A 697 16.72 -77.75 -41.22
C PHE A 697 17.40 -77.09 -42.43
N GLU A 698 17.80 -77.86 -43.45
CA GLU A 698 18.42 -77.36 -44.68
C GLU A 698 17.48 -76.53 -45.57
N THR A 699 16.16 -76.67 -45.41
CA THR A 699 15.14 -75.97 -46.20
C THR A 699 14.64 -74.65 -45.58
N PHE A 700 15.10 -74.29 -44.37
CA PHE A 700 14.89 -72.92 -43.86
C PHE A 700 15.84 -71.95 -44.58
N GLN A 701 15.28 -70.88 -45.15
CA GLN A 701 16.09 -69.76 -45.65
C GLN A 701 16.92 -69.19 -44.50
N LYS A 702 18.26 -69.20 -44.64
CA LYS A 702 19.12 -68.36 -43.80
C LYS A 702 18.64 -66.91 -43.96
N PRO A 703 18.37 -66.17 -42.87
CA PRO A 703 18.08 -64.74 -42.98
C PRO A 703 19.28 -64.04 -43.64
N ALA A 704 18.98 -63.08 -44.51
CA ALA A 704 20.02 -62.26 -45.14
C ALA A 704 20.86 -61.57 -44.05
N PRO A 705 22.19 -61.38 -44.25
CA PRO A 705 23.02 -60.70 -43.27
C PRO A 705 22.50 -59.28 -43.09
N ARG A 706 22.04 -58.98 -41.86
CA ARG A 706 21.85 -57.60 -41.44
C ARG A 706 23.23 -57.00 -41.24
N GLU A 707 23.44 -55.80 -41.76
CA GLU A 707 24.56 -54.97 -41.31
C GLU A 707 24.33 -54.68 -39.82
N PRO A 708 25.31 -54.91 -38.93
CA PRO A 708 25.11 -54.77 -37.51
C PRO A 708 24.89 -53.30 -37.15
N GLU A 709 23.76 -53.00 -36.51
CA GLU A 709 23.57 -51.67 -35.92
C GLU A 709 24.59 -51.48 -34.79
N PRO A 710 25.08 -50.24 -34.54
CA PRO A 710 26.14 -50.00 -33.57
C PRO A 710 25.79 -50.41 -32.13
N ILE A 711 24.51 -50.67 -31.84
CA ILE A 711 24.02 -51.19 -30.57
C ILE A 711 24.43 -52.66 -30.39
N ASP A 712 24.33 -53.49 -31.43
CA ASP A 712 24.62 -54.93 -31.35
C ASP A 712 26.12 -55.18 -31.11
N ILE A 713 26.98 -54.40 -31.78
CA ILE A 713 28.43 -54.39 -31.56
C ILE A 713 28.77 -53.98 -30.12
N VAL A 714 28.06 -52.98 -29.58
CA VAL A 714 28.26 -52.53 -28.19
C VAL A 714 27.78 -53.59 -27.20
N THR A 715 26.70 -54.33 -27.47
CA THR A 715 26.27 -55.44 -26.61
C THR A 715 27.23 -56.62 -26.64
N ASP A 716 27.77 -56.99 -27.79
CA ASP A 716 28.76 -58.08 -27.89
C ASP A 716 30.08 -57.72 -27.18
N ILE A 717 30.55 -56.47 -27.34
CA ILE A 717 31.69 -55.95 -26.58
C ILE A 717 31.36 -55.90 -25.07
N LEU A 718 30.14 -55.53 -24.66
CA LEU A 718 29.75 -55.57 -23.24
C LEU A 718 29.77 -57.00 -22.68
N ASN A 719 29.33 -57.98 -23.48
CA ASN A 719 29.30 -59.39 -23.09
C ASN A 719 30.72 -59.99 -23.01
N GLU A 720 31.62 -59.62 -23.93
CA GLU A 720 33.06 -59.96 -23.83
C GLU A 720 33.72 -59.29 -22.62
N VAL A 721 33.45 -58.00 -22.36
CA VAL A 721 33.99 -57.29 -21.19
C VAL A 721 33.42 -57.84 -19.89
N GLN A 722 32.13 -58.20 -19.81
CA GLN A 722 31.55 -58.86 -18.63
C GLN A 722 32.16 -60.24 -18.41
N SER A 723 32.32 -61.06 -19.45
CA SER A 723 32.91 -62.40 -19.30
C SER A 723 34.41 -62.37 -19.01
N GLN A 724 35.14 -61.33 -19.45
CA GLN A 724 36.51 -61.05 -18.99
C GLN A 724 36.55 -60.54 -17.54
N ALA A 725 35.65 -59.63 -17.15
CA ALA A 725 35.58 -59.10 -15.79
C ALA A 725 35.22 -60.20 -14.76
N ILE A 726 34.29 -61.11 -15.09
CA ILE A 726 33.95 -62.25 -14.24
C ILE A 726 35.18 -63.15 -14.03
N ARG A 727 35.96 -63.43 -15.09
CA ARG A 727 37.21 -64.21 -14.97
C ARG A 727 38.27 -63.51 -14.11
N ILE A 728 38.44 -62.19 -14.26
CA ILE A 728 39.40 -61.41 -13.46
C ILE A 728 38.99 -61.38 -11.97
N VAL A 729 37.68 -61.34 -11.68
CA VAL A 729 37.15 -61.39 -10.31
C VAL A 729 37.25 -62.80 -9.69
N GLU A 730 37.20 -63.86 -10.50
CA GLU A 730 37.40 -65.24 -10.04
C GLU A 730 38.88 -65.60 -9.76
N GLU A 731 39.86 -64.88 -10.34
CA GLU A 731 41.29 -65.19 -10.18
C GLU A 731 41.99 -64.48 -8.99
N HIS A 732 41.41 -63.42 -8.40
CA HIS A 732 42.04 -62.66 -7.31
C HIS A 732 41.07 -62.21 -6.18
N PRO A 733 40.91 -63.02 -5.11
CA PRO A 733 40.38 -62.55 -3.83
C PRO A 733 41.49 -61.93 -2.95
N GLU A 734 41.11 -60.97 -2.10
CA GLU A 734 41.96 -60.27 -1.10
C GLU A 734 42.88 -59.15 -1.61
N GLU A 735 42.43 -57.88 -1.49
CA GLU A 735 43.12 -56.76 -0.81
C GLU A 735 42.29 -55.44 -0.92
N GLU A 736 41.98 -54.79 0.21
CA GLU A 736 41.53 -53.37 0.23
C GLU A 736 42.77 -52.46 0.30
N PRO A 737 42.79 -51.29 -0.37
CA PRO A 737 42.61 -50.05 0.40
C PRO A 737 41.93 -48.88 -0.36
N ALA A 738 41.78 -47.76 0.35
CA ALA A 738 41.01 -46.57 -0.02
C ALA A 738 41.70 -45.51 -0.91
N ALA A 739 40.88 -44.53 -1.33
CA ALA A 739 41.18 -43.12 -1.67
C ALA A 739 41.17 -42.67 -3.16
N ASP A 740 40.20 -41.78 -3.44
CA ASP A 740 40.09 -40.72 -4.46
C ASP A 740 41.12 -40.62 -5.60
N ILE A 741 40.64 -40.80 -6.85
CA ILE A 741 41.10 -40.03 -8.02
C ILE A 741 39.91 -39.63 -8.90
N THR A 742 39.62 -38.33 -8.96
CA THR A 742 38.75 -37.70 -9.97
C THR A 742 39.47 -37.56 -11.32
N ILE A 743 38.81 -37.88 -12.44
CA ILE A 743 39.34 -37.60 -13.79
C ILE A 743 38.26 -36.91 -14.64
N ASP A 744 38.55 -35.68 -15.06
CA ASP A 744 37.74 -34.87 -15.96
C ASP A 744 37.67 -35.45 -17.39
N LYS A 745 36.59 -35.15 -18.12
CA LYS A 745 36.51 -35.34 -19.56
C LYS A 745 36.37 -34.01 -20.29
N ILE A 746 37.37 -33.73 -21.12
CA ILE A 746 37.47 -32.53 -21.97
C ILE A 746 36.52 -32.64 -23.17
N SER A 747 35.82 -31.55 -23.45
CA SER A 747 35.02 -31.35 -24.67
C SER A 747 35.88 -30.85 -25.83
N TYR A 748 35.68 -31.39 -27.03
CA TYR A 748 36.10 -30.78 -28.30
C TYR A 748 34.87 -30.27 -29.07
N GLY A 749 35.05 -29.22 -29.86
CA GLY A 749 34.05 -28.72 -30.80
C GLY A 749 34.66 -27.77 -31.83
N GLU A 750 33.99 -27.66 -32.98
CA GLU A 750 34.14 -26.68 -34.07
C GLU A 750 32.69 -26.45 -34.57
N GLN A 751 32.07 -25.26 -34.56
CA GLN A 751 32.39 -23.97 -35.22
C GLN A 751 32.31 -23.99 -36.75
N THR A 752 31.26 -23.35 -37.29
CA THR A 752 31.37 -22.30 -38.32
C THR A 752 30.21 -21.30 -38.20
N ASP A 753 30.55 -20.03 -38.42
CA ASP A 753 29.76 -18.81 -38.23
C ASP A 753 28.61 -18.59 -39.24
N ASP A 754 27.66 -17.69 -38.92
CA ASP A 754 27.60 -16.40 -39.65
C ASP A 754 26.67 -15.32 -39.03
N VAL A 755 27.26 -14.14 -38.88
CA VAL A 755 26.76 -12.74 -38.98
C VAL A 755 25.47 -12.25 -38.26
N ILE A 756 25.62 -11.07 -37.65
CA ILE A 756 24.66 -10.28 -36.88
C ILE A 756 23.86 -9.31 -37.77
N GLU A 757 22.55 -9.18 -37.54
CA GLU A 757 21.86 -7.88 -37.62
C GLU A 757 20.90 -7.70 -36.43
N HIS A 758 21.19 -6.73 -35.55
CA HIS A 758 20.29 -6.36 -34.47
C HIS A 758 19.18 -5.43 -35.00
N ARG A 759 17.92 -5.81 -34.76
CA ARG A 759 16.78 -4.88 -34.88
C ARG A 759 16.01 -4.85 -33.57
N GLU A 760 16.26 -3.80 -32.79
CA GLU A 760 15.51 -3.47 -31.58
C GLU A 760 14.11 -2.96 -31.99
N LEU A 761 13.06 -3.73 -31.70
CA LEU A 761 11.66 -3.31 -31.80
C LEU A 761 10.94 -3.83 -30.54
N HIS A 762 10.68 -2.92 -29.60
CA HIS A 762 9.42 -2.19 -29.42
C HIS A 762 8.44 -2.94 -28.50
N TYR A 763 8.71 -2.83 -27.20
CA TYR A 763 7.78 -3.23 -26.14
C TYR A 763 6.52 -2.35 -26.10
N ASP A 764 6.56 -1.14 -26.67
CA ASP A 764 5.42 -0.22 -26.72
C ASP A 764 4.37 -0.69 -27.76
N GLU A 765 4.77 -1.20 -28.94
CA GLU A 765 3.83 -1.75 -29.95
C GLU A 765 3.06 -2.97 -29.42
N MET A 766 3.72 -3.82 -28.62
CA MET A 766 3.09 -4.96 -27.93
C MET A 766 2.09 -4.53 -26.85
N LEU A 767 2.23 -3.32 -26.31
CA LEU A 767 1.33 -2.73 -25.31
C LEU A 767 0.16 -2.02 -25.97
N GLU A 768 0.37 -1.34 -27.09
CA GLU A 768 -0.69 -0.77 -27.92
C GLU A 768 -1.60 -1.87 -28.50
N MET A 769 -1.03 -2.96 -29.05
CA MET A 769 -1.82 -4.13 -29.49
C MET A 769 -2.71 -4.72 -28.37
N TYR A 770 -2.20 -4.82 -27.15
CA TYR A 770 -2.97 -5.35 -26.01
C TYR A 770 -4.05 -4.39 -25.51
N LEU A 771 -3.88 -3.08 -25.74
CA LEU A 771 -4.89 -2.07 -25.42
C LEU A 771 -5.96 -1.98 -26.51
N ASP A 772 -5.59 -2.17 -27.78
CA ASP A 772 -6.53 -2.26 -28.90
C ASP A 772 -7.38 -3.54 -28.83
N GLU A 773 -6.81 -4.70 -28.49
CA GLU A 773 -7.58 -5.94 -28.25
C GLU A 773 -8.63 -5.75 -27.13
N LEU A 774 -8.26 -5.07 -26.03
CA LEU A 774 -9.21 -4.73 -24.95
C LEU A 774 -10.26 -3.70 -25.37
N ALA A 775 -9.94 -2.77 -26.27
CA ALA A 775 -10.92 -1.84 -26.84
C ALA A 775 -11.91 -2.57 -27.76
N HIS A 776 -11.45 -3.57 -28.51
CA HIS A 776 -12.32 -4.41 -29.34
C HIS A 776 -13.28 -5.27 -28.52
N GLU A 777 -12.83 -5.89 -27.41
CA GLU A 777 -13.74 -6.62 -26.50
C GLU A 777 -14.84 -5.74 -25.89
N THR A 778 -14.59 -4.43 -25.69
CA THR A 778 -15.64 -3.51 -25.21
C THR A 778 -16.70 -3.12 -26.27
N ASN A 779 -16.40 -3.30 -27.56
CA ASN A 779 -17.35 -2.97 -28.63
C ASN A 779 -18.34 -4.12 -28.94
N GLU A 780 -18.00 -5.38 -28.64
CA GLU A 780 -18.92 -6.51 -28.89
C GLU A 780 -20.10 -6.59 -27.90
N TYR A 781 -20.07 -5.84 -26.80
CA TYR A 781 -21.19 -5.71 -25.85
C TYR A 781 -22.07 -4.46 -26.07
N GLN A 782 -21.91 -3.72 -27.18
CA GLN A 782 -22.74 -2.56 -27.52
C GLN A 782 -23.62 -2.73 -28.77
N VAL A 783 -23.76 -3.95 -29.32
CA VAL A 783 -24.56 -4.19 -30.55
C VAL A 783 -25.63 -5.27 -30.35
N GLN A 784 -26.37 -5.19 -29.24
CA GLN A 784 -27.65 -5.89 -29.02
C GLN A 784 -28.60 -5.05 -28.15
N ASP A 785 -29.05 -3.88 -28.63
CA ASP A 785 -30.27 -3.20 -28.18
C ASP A 785 -30.54 -1.97 -29.08
N ASP A 786 -31.01 -2.21 -30.32
CA ASP A 786 -31.51 -1.16 -31.22
C ASP A 786 -32.32 -1.78 -32.40
N THR A 787 -33.49 -2.37 -32.13
CA THR A 787 -34.54 -2.68 -33.16
C THR A 787 -35.89 -3.10 -32.56
N ALA A 788 -36.58 -2.21 -31.82
CA ALA A 788 -38.04 -2.24 -31.63
C ALA A 788 -38.52 -0.86 -31.13
N VAL A 789 -38.94 0.01 -32.04
CA VAL A 789 -40.37 0.36 -32.28
C VAL A 789 -41.00 1.19 -31.18
N ASP A 790 -41.38 2.39 -31.59
CA ASP A 790 -42.21 3.36 -30.90
C ASP A 790 -43.38 2.75 -30.10
N ASP A 791 -43.56 3.18 -28.85
CA ASP A 791 -44.90 3.54 -28.39
C ASP A 791 -44.86 4.64 -27.33
N VAL A 792 -45.49 5.77 -27.65
CA VAL A 792 -45.56 6.94 -26.78
C VAL A 792 -46.68 6.74 -25.77
N THR A 793 -46.33 6.43 -24.51
CA THR A 793 -47.27 6.55 -23.38
C THR A 793 -46.68 7.38 -22.24
N ALA A 794 -47.44 8.36 -21.78
CA ALA A 794 -46.99 9.34 -20.80
C ALA A 794 -46.92 8.72 -19.39
N PHE A 795 -45.73 8.58 -18.84
CA PHE A 795 -45.57 8.20 -17.43
C PHE A 795 -45.80 9.41 -16.53
N GLN A 796 -46.95 9.43 -15.85
CA GLN A 796 -47.30 10.47 -14.89
C GLN A 796 -46.41 10.37 -13.65
N LEU A 797 -45.76 11.47 -13.29
CA LEU A 797 -45.14 11.63 -11.96
C LEU A 797 -46.26 11.67 -10.92
N ALA A 798 -46.54 10.50 -10.32
CA ALA A 798 -47.39 10.40 -9.15
C ALA A 798 -46.68 11.07 -7.96
N PHE A 799 -47.13 12.27 -7.60
CA PHE A 799 -46.81 12.91 -6.34
C PHE A 799 -47.55 12.15 -5.23
N GLU A 800 -46.93 11.13 -4.64
CA GLU A 800 -47.41 10.57 -3.37
C GLU A 800 -47.04 11.54 -2.24
N GLU A 801 -48.01 12.35 -1.83
CA GLU A 801 -47.96 13.06 -0.55
C GLU A 801 -47.98 12.03 0.59
N ARG A 802 -46.79 11.58 1.00
CA ARG A 802 -46.59 10.87 2.26
C ARG A 802 -46.25 11.88 3.36
N ASP A 803 -47.31 12.36 4.02
CA ASP A 803 -47.21 13.06 5.30
C ASP A 803 -46.40 12.23 6.29
N SER A 804 -45.15 12.64 6.48
CA SER A 804 -44.23 12.08 7.47
C SER A 804 -43.83 13.21 8.40
N GLU A 805 -44.64 13.39 9.45
CA GLU A 805 -44.38 14.31 10.55
C GLU A 805 -43.08 13.90 11.28
N PHE A 806 -41.94 14.43 10.83
CA PHE A 806 -40.71 14.41 11.63
C PHE A 806 -40.70 15.61 12.58
N PRO A 807 -40.74 15.41 13.90
CA PRO A 807 -40.79 16.51 14.86
C PRO A 807 -39.44 17.24 14.93
N TYR A 808 -39.38 18.45 14.38
CA TYR A 808 -38.28 19.37 14.65
C TYR A 808 -38.36 19.84 16.11
N THR A 809 -37.46 19.32 16.96
CA THR A 809 -37.26 19.84 18.32
C THR A 809 -36.70 21.27 18.25
N SER A 810 -37.48 22.26 18.67
CA SER A 810 -37.18 23.69 18.57
C SER A 810 -36.27 24.22 19.70
N ASP A 811 -35.44 23.38 20.31
CA ASP A 811 -34.55 23.74 21.41
C ASP A 811 -33.15 24.09 20.87
N GLY A 812 -32.92 25.38 20.61
CA GLY A 812 -31.63 25.85 20.08
C GLY A 812 -31.54 27.32 19.69
N LEU A 813 -32.54 28.16 20.02
CA LEU A 813 -32.47 29.62 19.85
C LEU A 813 -32.10 30.29 21.17
N GLU A 814 -30.85 30.10 21.60
CA GLU A 814 -30.29 30.92 22.68
C GLU A 814 -30.11 32.37 22.19
N THR A 815 -30.89 33.26 22.80
CA THR A 815 -30.83 34.70 22.64
C THR A 815 -29.42 35.24 22.91
N ILE A 816 -28.73 35.74 21.88
CA ILE A 816 -27.61 36.67 22.10
C ILE A 816 -28.23 38.03 22.41
N THR A 817 -28.11 38.42 23.67
CA THR A 817 -28.65 39.66 24.24
C THR A 817 -28.25 40.90 23.46
N GLU A 818 -29.24 41.76 23.20
CA GLU A 818 -29.04 43.15 22.83
C GLU A 818 -28.15 43.83 23.88
N VAL A 819 -27.12 44.55 23.43
CA VAL A 819 -26.32 45.42 24.30
C VAL A 819 -26.87 46.83 24.15
N ASP A 820 -27.68 47.24 25.11
CA ASP A 820 -28.18 48.60 25.21
C ASP A 820 -27.04 49.60 25.49
N ASP A 821 -26.63 50.35 24.48
CA ASP A 821 -25.83 51.58 24.65
C ASP A 821 -26.74 52.71 25.21
N SER A 822 -27.13 52.59 26.48
CA SER A 822 -28.01 53.53 27.18
C SER A 822 -27.40 54.18 28.42
N ASP A 823 -26.11 54.57 28.35
CA ASP A 823 -25.46 55.39 29.38
C ASP A 823 -24.85 56.69 28.82
N VAL A 824 -25.72 57.55 28.27
CA VAL A 824 -25.44 58.99 28.13
C VAL A 824 -26.25 59.74 29.19
N LYS A 825 -25.70 59.79 30.41
CA LYS A 825 -26.18 60.71 31.45
C LYS A 825 -25.28 61.94 31.55
N THR A 826 -25.90 63.07 31.28
CA THR A 826 -25.44 64.42 31.61
C THR A 826 -25.06 64.54 33.08
N GLY A 827 -23.90 65.13 33.36
CA GLY A 827 -23.48 65.55 34.68
C GLY A 827 -22.83 66.93 34.60
N GLU A 828 -23.61 67.97 34.91
CA GLU A 828 -23.08 69.31 35.14
C GLU A 828 -22.54 69.39 36.57
N THR A 829 -21.22 69.63 36.72
CA THR A 829 -20.57 70.48 37.75
C THR A 829 -19.09 70.65 37.38
#